data_AF-A0A8H3HZ74-F1
#
_entry.id   AF-A0A8H3HZ74-F1
#
_cell.length_a   1.000
_cell.length_b   1.000
_cell.length_c   1.000
_cell.angle_alpha   90.00
_cell.angle_beta   90.00
_cell.angle_gamma   90.00
#
_symmetry.space_group_name_H-M   'P 1'
#
loop_
_entity.id
_entity.type
_entity.pdbx_description
1 polymer ?
#
loop_
_entity_poly.entity_id
_entity_poly.type
_entity_poly.pdbx_seq_one_letter_code
_entity_poly.pdbx_strand_id
1 'polypeptide(L)'
;MIVHAGHTNCVNSVAFSPDGKSVISGSSDKTVRTWDAHGSSSIGEPLVGHTWEVDSVQYSPLGNLIASASKDTTIRLWDPSTGKQSGAALEGTNCIESVAFSPDAKLITSNCGPSFASTSDDVQLWDLQTRKAASGPFKGHTDNVNSVSFSPDGTRLVSGSNDKTILVWDVERGTTILGPINGHTGGVLSAAFSPNNAQIVSCSSDGTIRLWDSRTGRIVSNSYIGDTYRVNSVCFSPRGTYIASGGSDKAVLLWDVRVGRQVGQPFQEHTYEVTSVTFSPCGQYIASGSRDRRVIIRKVLGEDQYAAANDDDEPQIVTSQMVSCTLITACHTLTVWQSIQQIFDCLCRAGCIDLSSQMDTRQETAMIASGGGFGDIWMGELYSGGKVAIKAWRTTAFGRTEYKTLKWVVEEEEAIQHIKMAYDAGIQTFDTANVYSNGESERILGKAIKQLGLPREEIVVMTKVYYVVRREPGFVLPPGPIADAAGYVNQYGLGRKHIFDSVKHSLERLQLDYIDVLQCHRFDHDTPIAETMQALHDVVKAGYVGYIGMSSCYAYQFQAMQNYAIYHNLTPFISMQNQYNLIYREEEREMIPTLKMFGVGMIPWSPLSQGVLCRPYSETTLRAQTSGIAVFWKQAKEDNKEIIFRLEQIAKTRGISMVQVAIAWVLSKDAITAPIIGATSIKNLENTIDAIDVKLTDEEIRQLEEPYVAQAIQDHA
;
A
#
# COMPACT_ATOMS: atom_id res chain seq x y z
N MET A 1 6.67 0.92 29.55
CA MET A 1 5.41 0.44 30.16
C MET A 1 4.70 1.66 30.74
N ILE A 2 3.44 1.86 30.40
CA ILE A 2 2.58 2.92 30.95
C ILE A 2 1.43 2.20 31.67
N VAL A 3 1.17 2.59 32.91
CA VAL A 3 0.13 1.97 33.75
C VAL A 3 -0.89 3.03 34.11
N HIS A 4 -2.15 2.76 33.75
CA HIS A 4 -3.29 3.60 34.05
C HIS A 4 -4.14 2.96 35.15
N ALA A 5 -4.41 3.71 36.21
CA ALA A 5 -5.26 3.31 37.32
C ALA A 5 -6.33 4.39 37.56
N GLY A 6 -7.58 3.97 37.67
CA GLY A 6 -8.70 4.89 37.93
C GLY A 6 -10.08 4.24 37.88
N HIS A 7 -10.23 3.06 37.28
CA HIS A 7 -11.45 2.27 37.41
C HIS A 7 -11.62 1.72 38.82
N THR A 8 -12.86 1.68 39.31
CA THR A 8 -13.17 1.15 40.67
C THR A 8 -13.50 -0.34 40.65
N ASN A 9 -13.64 -0.93 39.47
CA ASN A 9 -13.92 -2.36 39.27
C ASN A 9 -13.16 -2.90 38.04
N CYS A 10 -13.37 -4.17 37.70
CA CYS A 10 -12.69 -4.86 36.58
C CYS A 10 -12.76 -4.07 35.27
N VAL A 11 -11.67 -4.01 34.52
CA VAL A 11 -11.68 -3.56 33.13
C VAL A 11 -12.09 -4.75 32.26
N ASN A 12 -13.09 -4.61 31.42
CA ASN A 12 -13.63 -5.70 30.60
C ASN A 12 -13.16 -5.62 29.14
N SER A 13 -12.96 -4.40 28.62
CA SER A 13 -12.56 -4.19 27.23
C SER A 13 -11.68 -2.95 27.09
N VAL A 14 -10.69 -3.01 26.19
CA VAL A 14 -9.81 -1.89 25.82
C VAL A 14 -9.71 -1.75 24.30
N ALA A 15 -9.61 -0.50 23.81
CA ALA A 15 -9.42 -0.22 22.39
C ALA A 15 -8.54 1.03 22.18
N PHE A 16 -7.63 0.99 21.20
CA PHE A 16 -6.90 2.19 20.76
C PHE A 16 -7.77 3.08 19.88
N SER A 17 -7.52 4.38 19.92
CA SER A 17 -8.00 5.31 18.89
C SER A 17 -7.32 5.00 17.55
N PRO A 18 -7.97 5.30 16.41
CA PRO A 18 -7.40 5.03 15.09
C PRO A 18 -6.07 5.76 14.82
N ASP A 19 -5.85 6.90 15.48
CA ASP A 19 -4.59 7.66 15.42
C ASP A 19 -3.53 7.16 16.41
N GLY A 20 -3.86 6.18 17.27
CA GLY A 20 -2.98 5.57 18.25
C GLY A 20 -2.66 6.42 19.47
N LYS A 21 -3.19 7.64 19.59
CA LYS A 21 -2.82 8.60 20.66
C LYS A 21 -3.55 8.37 21.99
N SER A 22 -4.69 7.68 21.97
CA SER A 22 -5.46 7.39 23.17
C SER A 22 -5.94 5.95 23.22
N VAL A 23 -6.22 5.47 24.42
CA VAL A 23 -6.86 4.17 24.68
C VAL A 23 -8.15 4.41 25.44
N ILE A 24 -9.22 3.74 25.06
CA ILE A 24 -10.46 3.68 25.85
C ILE A 24 -10.55 2.37 26.60
N SER A 25 -11.23 2.39 27.74
CA SER A 25 -11.56 1.19 28.51
C SER A 25 -13.00 1.21 29.01
N GLY A 26 -13.68 0.08 28.87
CA GLY A 26 -14.98 -0.20 29.49
C GLY A 26 -14.81 -1.07 30.73
N SER A 27 -15.58 -0.80 31.78
CA SER A 27 -15.44 -1.46 33.08
C SER A 27 -16.77 -1.87 33.71
N SER A 28 -16.69 -2.87 34.60
CA SER A 28 -17.75 -3.23 35.55
C SER A 28 -18.09 -2.12 36.55
N ASP A 29 -17.37 -0.99 36.56
CA ASP A 29 -17.77 0.21 37.31
C ASP A 29 -18.80 1.08 36.56
N LYS A 30 -19.29 0.59 35.41
CA LYS A 30 -20.33 1.22 34.57
C LYS A 30 -19.85 2.44 33.79
N THR A 31 -18.54 2.71 33.80
CA THR A 31 -17.95 3.86 33.10
C THR A 31 -17.10 3.41 31.91
N VAL A 32 -16.99 4.32 30.95
CA VAL A 32 -15.93 4.28 29.94
C VAL A 32 -14.92 5.39 30.27
N ARG A 33 -13.62 5.08 30.21
CA ARG A 33 -12.56 6.06 30.43
C ARG A 33 -11.64 6.15 29.22
N THR A 34 -11.09 7.33 28.98
CA THR A 34 -10.09 7.58 27.94
C THR A 34 -8.75 7.89 28.59
N TRP A 35 -7.68 7.34 28.05
CA TRP A 35 -6.32 7.41 28.57
C TRP A 35 -5.37 7.88 27.47
N ASP A 36 -4.33 8.61 27.85
CA ASP A 36 -3.23 8.92 26.95
C ASP A 36 -2.42 7.65 26.65
N ALA A 37 -2.16 7.35 25.37
CA ALA A 37 -1.41 6.17 24.96
C ALA A 37 0.10 6.27 25.22
N HIS A 38 0.61 7.49 25.38
CA HIS A 38 2.03 7.81 25.48
C HIS A 38 2.40 8.50 26.80
N GLY A 39 1.41 8.98 27.56
CA GLY A 39 1.54 9.54 28.90
C GLY A 39 0.78 8.75 29.97
N SER A 40 1.06 9.02 31.25
CA SER A 40 0.38 8.39 32.39
C SER A 40 -0.90 9.11 32.83
N SER A 41 -1.47 9.95 31.97
CA SER A 41 -2.60 10.83 32.30
C SER A 41 -3.91 10.28 31.73
N SER A 42 -5.00 10.40 32.48
CA SER A 42 -6.36 10.22 31.96
C SER A 42 -6.76 11.43 31.10
N ILE A 43 -7.54 11.19 30.06
CA ILE A 43 -8.07 12.23 29.17
C ILE A 43 -9.54 12.45 29.51
N GLY A 44 -9.85 13.64 30.05
CA GLY A 44 -11.21 14.04 30.39
C GLY A 44 -11.79 13.30 31.61
N GLU A 45 -13.08 13.55 31.84
CA GLU A 45 -13.86 12.87 32.89
C GLU A 45 -14.41 11.51 32.39
N PRO A 46 -14.72 10.56 33.30
CA PRO A 46 -15.35 9.30 32.92
C PRO A 46 -16.66 9.50 32.18
N LEU A 47 -16.88 8.74 31.12
CA LEU A 47 -18.14 8.72 30.38
C LEU A 47 -19.16 7.91 31.18
N VAL A 48 -20.18 8.61 31.70
CA VAL A 48 -21.22 8.03 32.57
C VAL A 48 -22.56 8.02 31.83
N GLY A 49 -23.24 6.88 31.87
CA GLY A 49 -24.60 6.75 31.34
C GLY A 49 -25.14 5.33 31.37
N HIS A 50 -24.28 4.32 31.32
CA HIS A 50 -24.69 2.92 31.49
C HIS A 50 -25.14 2.62 32.93
N THR A 51 -26.13 1.74 33.07
CA THR A 51 -26.68 1.37 34.39
C THR A 51 -26.10 0.05 34.93
N TRP A 52 -25.44 -0.71 34.07
CA TRP A 52 -24.74 -1.97 34.35
C TRP A 52 -23.33 -1.96 33.76
N GLU A 53 -22.63 -3.09 33.90
CA GLU A 53 -21.25 -3.28 33.45
C GLU A 53 -21.10 -2.97 31.97
N VAL A 54 -20.02 -2.29 31.59
CA VAL A 54 -19.64 -2.10 30.19
C VAL A 54 -18.73 -3.26 29.80
N ASP A 55 -19.18 -4.10 28.88
CA ASP A 55 -18.49 -5.34 28.50
C ASP A 55 -17.59 -5.15 27.28
N SER A 56 -17.95 -4.24 26.37
CA SER A 56 -17.18 -3.99 25.14
C SER A 56 -17.15 -2.51 24.79
N VAL A 57 -15.98 -2.04 24.35
CA VAL A 57 -15.79 -0.68 23.84
C VAL A 57 -14.99 -0.71 22.55
N GLN A 58 -15.32 0.19 21.63
CA GLN A 58 -14.55 0.35 20.39
C GLN A 58 -14.60 1.80 19.90
N TYR A 59 -13.52 2.24 19.27
CA TYR A 59 -13.54 3.45 18.45
C TYR A 59 -14.16 3.16 17.07
N SER A 60 -14.89 4.14 16.55
CA SER A 60 -15.19 4.22 15.11
C SER A 60 -13.87 4.26 14.33
N PRO A 61 -13.75 3.59 13.17
CA PRO A 61 -12.58 3.70 12.30
C PRO A 61 -12.23 5.15 11.90
N LEU A 62 -13.22 6.04 11.89
CA LEU A 62 -13.03 7.47 11.61
C LEU A 62 -12.59 8.28 12.83
N GLY A 63 -12.53 7.68 14.03
CA GLY A 63 -12.13 8.32 15.28
C GLY A 63 -13.14 9.34 15.84
N ASN A 64 -14.30 9.49 15.20
CA ASN A 64 -15.31 10.49 15.55
C ASN A 64 -16.32 10.01 16.60
N LEU A 65 -16.36 8.71 16.91
CA LEU A 65 -17.29 8.10 17.86
C LEU A 65 -16.59 7.01 18.68
N ILE A 66 -17.04 6.83 19.91
CA ILE A 66 -16.78 5.64 20.73
C ILE A 66 -18.11 4.91 20.88
N ALA A 67 -18.13 3.60 20.65
CA ALA A 67 -19.25 2.74 21.02
C ALA A 67 -18.94 2.01 22.32
N SER A 68 -19.94 1.89 23.19
CA SER A 68 -19.90 1.04 24.37
C SER A 68 -21.14 0.17 24.47
N ALA A 69 -20.93 -1.12 24.70
CA ALA A 69 -21.97 -2.11 24.90
C ALA A 69 -22.01 -2.58 26.36
N SER A 70 -23.21 -2.80 26.88
CA SER A 70 -23.42 -3.11 28.29
C SER A 70 -24.50 -4.16 28.51
N LYS A 71 -24.44 -4.82 29.67
CA LYS A 71 -25.52 -5.65 30.23
C LYS A 71 -26.80 -4.89 30.52
N ASP A 72 -26.80 -3.56 30.44
CA ASP A 72 -28.03 -2.76 30.49
C ASP A 72 -28.85 -2.79 29.19
N THR A 73 -28.48 -3.69 28.27
CA THR A 73 -29.12 -3.93 26.97
C THR A 73 -28.98 -2.78 25.97
N THR A 74 -28.09 -1.83 26.22
CA THR A 74 -27.88 -0.67 25.34
C THR A 74 -26.49 -0.61 24.72
N ILE A 75 -26.42 -0.07 23.52
CA ILE A 75 -25.20 0.43 22.90
C ILE A 75 -25.25 1.96 22.95
N ARG A 76 -24.27 2.58 23.60
CA ARG A 76 -24.14 4.04 23.63
C ARG A 76 -23.03 4.50 22.72
N LEU A 77 -23.27 5.62 22.06
CA LEU A 77 -22.30 6.30 21.21
C LEU A 77 -21.86 7.58 21.89
N TRP A 78 -20.57 7.82 21.96
CA TRP A 78 -19.99 8.98 22.63
C TRP A 78 -19.14 9.76 21.64
N ASP A 79 -19.20 11.08 21.74
CA ASP A 79 -18.27 11.97 21.06
C ASP A 79 -16.94 12.00 21.84
N PRO A 80 -15.82 11.57 21.23
CA PRO A 80 -14.53 11.48 21.93
C PRO A 80 -13.95 12.84 22.35
N SER A 81 -14.32 13.92 21.65
CA SER A 81 -13.80 15.27 21.92
C SER A 81 -14.53 15.93 23.08
N THR A 82 -15.83 15.66 23.24
CA THR A 82 -16.66 16.30 24.26
C THR A 82 -16.98 15.40 25.44
N GLY A 83 -16.81 14.08 25.29
CA GLY A 83 -17.22 13.07 26.28
C GLY A 83 -18.75 12.95 26.43
N LYS A 84 -19.54 13.57 25.55
CA LYS A 84 -21.00 13.53 25.61
C LYS A 84 -21.56 12.39 24.78
N GLN A 85 -22.67 11.83 25.23
CA GLN A 85 -23.41 10.86 24.43
C GLN A 85 -23.98 11.52 23.16
N SER A 86 -23.69 10.91 22.01
CA SER A 86 -24.22 11.30 20.71
C SER A 86 -25.56 10.61 20.48
N GLY A 87 -26.67 11.35 20.63
CA GLY A 87 -28.03 10.90 20.36
C GLY A 87 -28.57 9.81 21.31
N ALA A 88 -29.73 9.24 20.98
CA ALA A 88 -30.34 8.15 21.74
C ALA A 88 -29.50 6.86 21.65
N ALA A 89 -29.52 6.07 22.72
CA ALA A 89 -28.85 4.77 22.74
C ALA A 89 -29.55 3.79 21.79
N LEU A 90 -28.81 2.82 21.26
CA LEU A 90 -29.40 1.71 20.51
C LEU A 90 -29.85 0.67 21.54
N GLU A 91 -31.15 0.39 21.57
CA GLU A 91 -31.76 -0.52 22.54
C GLU A 91 -31.85 -1.93 21.94
N GLY A 92 -31.04 -2.85 22.46
CA GLY A 92 -31.13 -4.28 22.20
C GLY A 92 -32.14 -4.96 23.13
N THR A 93 -32.45 -6.22 22.84
CA THR A 93 -33.42 -7.01 23.60
C THR A 93 -32.81 -7.78 24.78
N ASN A 94 -31.49 -7.99 24.78
CA ASN A 94 -30.75 -8.75 25.80
C ASN A 94 -29.44 -8.03 26.16
N CYS A 95 -28.68 -8.59 27.12
CA CYS A 95 -27.35 -8.10 27.48
C CYS A 95 -26.44 -8.07 26.25
N ILE A 96 -25.60 -7.05 26.09
CA ILE A 96 -24.70 -6.93 24.94
C ILE A 96 -23.26 -7.08 25.42
N GLU A 97 -22.59 -8.16 25.03
CA GLU A 97 -21.23 -8.47 25.51
C GLU A 97 -20.14 -7.98 24.54
N SER A 98 -20.46 -7.75 23.28
CA SER A 98 -19.51 -7.38 22.22
C SER A 98 -20.14 -6.42 21.22
N VAL A 99 -19.40 -5.38 20.87
CA VAL A 99 -19.76 -4.42 19.81
C VAL A 99 -18.63 -4.31 18.80
N ALA A 100 -18.96 -4.17 17.51
CA ALA A 100 -17.97 -3.82 16.50
C ALA A 100 -18.52 -2.87 15.44
N PHE A 101 -17.71 -1.90 14.99
CA PHE A 101 -17.99 -1.03 13.85
C PHE A 101 -17.65 -1.73 12.54
N SER A 102 -18.42 -1.45 11.48
CA SER A 102 -17.98 -1.71 10.11
C SER A 102 -16.81 -0.79 9.73
N PRO A 103 -15.90 -1.21 8.83
CA PRO A 103 -14.76 -0.40 8.41
C PRO A 103 -15.12 0.97 7.83
N ASP A 104 -16.30 1.09 7.20
CA ASP A 104 -16.81 2.35 6.65
C ASP A 104 -17.54 3.23 7.69
N ALA A 105 -17.60 2.78 8.95
CA ALA A 105 -18.25 3.44 10.07
C ALA A 105 -19.75 3.76 9.85
N LYS A 106 -20.45 3.00 9.00
CA LYS A 106 -21.90 3.15 8.78
C LYS A 106 -22.73 2.18 9.60
N LEU A 107 -22.18 1.01 9.90
CA LEU A 107 -22.87 -0.05 10.64
C LEU A 107 -22.17 -0.33 11.97
N ILE A 108 -22.95 -0.79 12.93
CA ILE A 108 -22.48 -1.44 14.14
C ILE A 108 -23.10 -2.82 14.23
N THR A 109 -22.32 -3.80 14.66
CA THR A 109 -22.80 -5.13 15.03
C THR A 109 -22.79 -5.29 16.54
N SER A 110 -23.76 -6.03 17.06
CA SER A 110 -23.82 -6.42 18.46
C SER A 110 -24.25 -7.87 18.58
N ASN A 111 -23.77 -8.57 19.58
CA ASN A 111 -24.35 -9.82 20.02
C ASN A 111 -25.56 -9.59 20.94
N CYS A 112 -26.42 -10.58 21.01
CA CYS A 112 -27.33 -10.79 22.13
C CYS A 112 -26.71 -11.85 23.05
N GLY A 113 -26.40 -11.44 24.28
CA GLY A 113 -26.03 -12.33 25.38
C GLY A 113 -27.26 -13.03 25.98
N PRO A 114 -27.08 -13.78 27.09
CA PRO A 114 -28.05 -14.75 27.56
C PRO A 114 -29.41 -14.10 27.82
N SER A 115 -30.44 -14.63 27.16
CA SER A 115 -31.83 -14.27 27.43
C SER A 115 -32.40 -15.17 28.53
N PHE A 116 -33.05 -14.60 29.54
CA PHE A 116 -33.89 -15.37 30.46
C PHE A 116 -35.15 -15.95 29.78
N ALA A 117 -35.40 -15.64 28.50
CA ALA A 117 -36.65 -15.96 27.79
C ALA A 117 -36.49 -16.48 26.34
N SER A 118 -35.29 -16.51 25.76
CA SER A 118 -35.03 -16.94 24.36
C SER A 118 -33.90 -17.97 24.29
N THR A 119 -34.05 -18.96 23.41
CA THR A 119 -33.09 -20.05 23.19
C THR A 119 -32.19 -19.85 21.96
N SER A 120 -32.26 -18.69 21.29
CA SER A 120 -31.32 -18.34 20.21
C SER A 120 -30.64 -17.01 20.52
N ASP A 121 -29.31 -17.07 20.63
CA ASP A 121 -28.46 -15.90 20.79
C ASP A 121 -28.05 -15.40 19.40
N ASP A 122 -28.62 -14.27 19.04
CA ASP A 122 -28.57 -13.69 17.70
C ASP A 122 -27.48 -12.59 17.60
N VAL A 123 -26.95 -12.35 16.41
CA VAL A 123 -26.11 -11.16 16.11
C VAL A 123 -26.95 -10.15 15.34
N GLN A 124 -26.93 -8.88 15.74
CA GLN A 124 -27.76 -7.81 15.18
C GLN A 124 -26.91 -6.71 14.55
N LEU A 125 -27.29 -6.28 13.34
CA LEU A 125 -26.74 -5.09 12.69
C LEU A 125 -27.60 -3.86 12.94
N TRP A 126 -26.93 -2.74 13.17
CA TRP A 126 -27.51 -1.43 13.41
C TRP A 126 -26.94 -0.45 12.40
N ASP A 127 -27.81 0.33 11.78
CA ASP A 127 -27.42 1.43 10.91
C ASP A 127 -27.25 2.70 11.76
N LEU A 128 -26.06 3.31 11.68
CA LEU A 128 -25.71 4.47 12.52
C LEU A 128 -26.44 5.75 12.13
N GLN A 129 -26.82 5.89 10.87
CA GLN A 129 -27.51 7.07 10.37
C GLN A 129 -28.96 7.09 10.86
N THR A 130 -29.65 5.95 10.78
CA THR A 130 -31.06 5.78 11.14
C THR A 130 -31.26 5.36 12.59
N ARG A 131 -30.21 4.82 13.24
CA ARG A 131 -30.22 4.25 14.59
C ARG A 131 -31.24 3.13 14.78
N LYS A 132 -31.40 2.31 13.75
CA LYS A 132 -32.33 1.17 13.72
C LYS A 132 -31.60 -0.10 13.27
N ALA A 133 -32.25 -1.24 13.50
CA ALA A 133 -31.80 -2.51 12.95
C ALA A 133 -31.68 -2.41 11.42
N ALA A 134 -30.49 -2.64 10.88
CA ALA A 134 -30.21 -2.57 9.44
C ALA A 134 -30.68 -3.83 8.70
N SER A 135 -30.72 -4.96 9.41
CA SER A 135 -31.17 -6.27 8.92
C SER A 135 -31.96 -7.00 10.01
N GLY A 136 -32.55 -8.13 9.64
CA GLY A 136 -32.96 -9.12 10.66
C GLY A 136 -31.74 -9.68 11.41
N PRO A 137 -31.96 -10.29 12.59
CA PRO A 137 -30.91 -10.92 13.36
C PRO A 137 -30.29 -12.11 12.60
N PHE A 138 -28.97 -12.23 12.65
CA PHE A 138 -28.25 -13.42 12.21
C PHE A 138 -28.45 -14.53 13.23
N LYS A 139 -29.10 -15.62 12.80
CA LYS A 139 -29.45 -16.77 13.64
C LYS A 139 -28.62 -17.98 13.28
N GLY A 140 -28.02 -18.64 14.27
CA GLY A 140 -27.36 -19.94 14.06
C GLY A 140 -26.56 -20.47 15.23
N HIS A 141 -26.06 -19.62 16.13
CA HIS A 141 -25.45 -20.07 17.38
C HIS A 141 -26.51 -20.67 18.32
N THR A 142 -26.11 -21.67 19.10
CA THR A 142 -27.01 -22.39 20.03
C THR A 142 -26.77 -22.05 21.51
N ASP A 143 -25.85 -21.13 21.78
CA ASP A 143 -25.45 -20.65 23.11
C ASP A 143 -24.83 -19.24 22.95
N ASN A 144 -24.51 -18.58 24.06
CA ASN A 144 -24.14 -17.17 24.09
C ASN A 144 -23.01 -16.86 23.13
N VAL A 145 -23.21 -15.87 22.28
CA VAL A 145 -22.15 -15.30 21.44
C VAL A 145 -21.31 -14.40 22.33
N ASN A 146 -20.01 -14.67 22.48
CA ASN A 146 -19.13 -13.87 23.36
C ASN A 146 -18.42 -12.73 22.59
N SER A 147 -18.21 -12.90 21.28
CA SER A 147 -17.42 -11.97 20.46
C SER A 147 -17.97 -11.88 19.05
N VAL A 148 -18.00 -10.67 18.51
CA VAL A 148 -18.35 -10.36 17.11
C VAL A 148 -17.33 -9.39 16.51
N SER A 149 -16.90 -9.63 15.27
CA SER A 149 -15.98 -8.73 14.56
C SER A 149 -16.28 -8.69 13.07
N PHE A 150 -16.17 -7.52 12.47
CA PHE A 150 -16.18 -7.38 11.01
C PHE A 150 -14.86 -7.88 10.39
N SER A 151 -14.94 -8.31 9.14
CA SER A 151 -13.79 -8.43 8.26
C SER A 151 -13.25 -7.04 7.91
N PRO A 152 -11.93 -6.88 7.69
CA PRO A 152 -11.33 -5.64 7.20
C PRO A 152 -11.99 -5.04 5.94
N ASP A 153 -12.58 -5.86 5.06
CA ASP A 153 -13.31 -5.40 3.87
C ASP A 153 -14.79 -5.03 4.15
N GLY A 154 -15.28 -5.28 5.37
CA GLY A 154 -16.66 -4.99 5.80
C GLY A 154 -17.73 -5.94 5.25
N THR A 155 -17.34 -6.90 4.40
CA THR A 155 -18.29 -7.80 3.71
C THR A 155 -18.74 -8.98 4.57
N ARG A 156 -17.97 -9.33 5.61
CA ARG A 156 -18.18 -10.51 6.45
C ARG A 156 -18.16 -10.17 7.93
N LEU A 157 -18.85 -10.99 8.71
CA LEU A 157 -18.81 -10.98 10.18
C LEU A 157 -18.33 -12.34 10.69
N VAL A 158 -17.48 -12.34 11.71
CA VAL A 158 -17.12 -13.55 12.47
C VAL A 158 -17.67 -13.46 13.88
N SER A 159 -18.26 -14.55 14.36
CA SER A 159 -18.78 -14.68 15.71
C SER A 159 -18.23 -15.94 16.41
N GLY A 160 -17.90 -15.82 17.69
CA GLY A 160 -17.49 -16.94 18.55
C GLY A 160 -18.44 -17.11 19.72
N SER A 161 -18.84 -18.35 20.03
CA SER A 161 -19.88 -18.67 21.02
C SER A 161 -19.46 -19.72 22.04
N ASN A 162 -20.17 -19.76 23.17
CA ASN A 162 -20.13 -20.83 24.16
C ASN A 162 -20.58 -22.20 23.62
N ASP A 163 -21.23 -22.24 22.44
CA ASP A 163 -21.53 -23.48 21.72
C ASP A 163 -20.27 -24.16 21.14
N LYS A 164 -19.10 -23.56 21.37
CA LYS A 164 -17.75 -24.03 20.99
C LYS A 164 -17.46 -23.88 19.50
N THR A 165 -18.33 -23.20 18.76
CA THR A 165 -18.21 -23.01 17.31
C THR A 165 -17.91 -21.56 16.95
N ILE A 166 -17.42 -21.40 15.72
CA ILE A 166 -17.25 -20.11 15.07
C ILE A 166 -18.18 -20.10 13.86
N LEU A 167 -18.91 -19.00 13.67
CA LEU A 167 -19.72 -18.76 12.48
C LEU A 167 -19.22 -17.52 11.74
N VAL A 168 -19.31 -17.57 10.41
CA VAL A 168 -19.01 -16.46 9.52
C VAL A 168 -20.24 -16.15 8.68
N TRP A 169 -20.60 -14.87 8.62
CA TRP A 169 -21.80 -14.36 7.97
C TRP A 169 -21.44 -13.41 6.84
N ASP A 170 -22.28 -13.38 5.81
CA ASP A 170 -22.31 -12.33 4.79
C ASP A 170 -23.14 -11.16 5.31
N VAL A 171 -22.54 -9.98 5.36
CA VAL A 171 -23.15 -8.76 5.93
C VAL A 171 -24.31 -8.27 5.07
N GLU A 172 -24.19 -8.35 3.75
CA GLU A 172 -25.21 -7.88 2.82
C GLU A 172 -26.42 -8.81 2.79
N ARG A 173 -26.17 -10.13 2.79
CA ARG A 173 -27.21 -11.14 2.60
C ARG A 173 -27.88 -11.61 3.88
N GLY A 174 -27.30 -11.39 5.06
CA GLY A 174 -27.89 -11.91 6.29
C GLY A 174 -27.62 -13.41 6.53
N THR A 175 -26.78 -14.06 5.72
CA THR A 175 -26.68 -15.54 5.67
C THR A 175 -25.34 -16.05 6.17
N THR A 176 -25.34 -17.22 6.83
CA THR A 176 -24.10 -17.94 7.16
C THR A 176 -23.39 -18.36 5.87
N ILE A 177 -22.13 -17.96 5.72
CA ILE A 177 -21.28 -18.36 4.59
C ILE A 177 -20.28 -19.44 4.97
N LEU A 178 -19.88 -19.52 6.24
CA LEU A 178 -18.96 -20.54 6.72
C LEU A 178 -19.26 -20.89 8.17
N GLY A 179 -19.35 -22.20 8.44
CA GLY A 179 -19.54 -22.78 9.76
C GLY A 179 -20.84 -23.60 9.89
N PRO A 180 -21.09 -24.24 11.05
CA PRO A 180 -20.33 -24.14 12.29
C PRO A 180 -18.91 -24.71 12.17
N ILE A 181 -17.90 -23.86 12.42
CA ILE A 181 -16.51 -24.29 12.42
C ILE A 181 -16.25 -24.97 13.77
N ASN A 182 -15.98 -26.27 13.71
CA ASN A 182 -15.76 -27.10 14.89
C ASN A 182 -14.26 -27.31 15.13
N GLY A 183 -13.86 -27.32 16.40
CA GLY A 183 -12.53 -27.79 16.80
C GLY A 183 -12.13 -27.39 18.22
N HIS A 184 -12.67 -26.30 18.77
CA HIS A 184 -12.52 -25.97 20.18
C HIS A 184 -13.32 -26.94 21.07
N THR A 185 -12.79 -27.25 22.26
CA THR A 185 -13.46 -28.14 23.23
C THR A 185 -14.18 -27.39 24.34
N GLY A 186 -13.95 -26.07 24.43
CA GLY A 186 -14.61 -25.10 25.31
C GLY A 186 -15.19 -23.91 24.53
N GLY A 187 -15.89 -23.02 25.23
CA GLY A 187 -16.53 -21.86 24.61
C GLY A 187 -15.52 -20.93 23.95
N VAL A 188 -15.84 -20.41 22.76
CA VAL A 188 -15.01 -19.46 22.02
C VAL A 188 -15.27 -18.06 22.57
N LEU A 189 -14.24 -17.46 23.15
CA LEU A 189 -14.34 -16.19 23.90
C LEU A 189 -14.02 -14.98 23.05
N SER A 190 -13.14 -15.13 22.06
CA SER A 190 -12.83 -14.07 21.10
C SER A 190 -12.47 -14.67 19.74
N ALA A 191 -12.92 -14.01 18.67
CA ALA A 191 -12.61 -14.37 17.30
C ALA A 191 -12.44 -13.11 16.44
N ALA A 192 -11.44 -13.09 15.57
CA ALA A 192 -11.12 -11.95 14.72
C ALA A 192 -10.54 -12.38 13.36
N PHE A 193 -10.80 -11.60 12.32
CA PHE A 193 -10.16 -11.77 11.02
C PHE A 193 -8.72 -11.27 11.02
N SER A 194 -7.87 -11.89 10.22
CA SER A 194 -6.57 -11.34 9.87
C SER A 194 -6.73 -10.08 9.01
N PRO A 195 -5.79 -9.13 9.04
CA PRO A 195 -5.88 -7.88 8.27
C PRO A 195 -6.02 -8.07 6.75
N ASN A 196 -5.51 -9.18 6.22
CA ASN A 196 -5.60 -9.55 4.81
C ASN A 196 -6.83 -10.42 4.47
N ASN A 197 -7.80 -10.57 5.39
CA ASN A 197 -9.02 -11.35 5.22
C ASN A 197 -8.82 -12.86 4.94
N ALA A 198 -7.60 -13.39 5.03
CA ALA A 198 -7.29 -14.77 4.67
C ALA A 198 -7.53 -15.76 5.82
N GLN A 199 -7.31 -15.33 7.06
CA GLN A 199 -7.36 -16.19 8.25
C GLN A 199 -8.31 -15.63 9.31
N ILE A 200 -8.74 -16.51 10.22
CA ILE A 200 -9.46 -16.17 11.44
C ILE A 200 -8.61 -16.67 12.60
N VAL A 201 -8.43 -15.84 13.63
CA VAL A 201 -7.89 -16.29 14.92
C VAL A 201 -9.03 -16.43 15.90
N SER A 202 -9.00 -17.47 16.72
CA SER A 202 -9.91 -17.64 17.84
C SER A 202 -9.19 -18.09 19.10
N CYS A 203 -9.74 -17.71 20.25
CA CYS A 203 -9.31 -18.20 21.55
C CYS A 203 -10.49 -18.73 22.36
N SER A 204 -10.22 -19.68 23.26
CA SER A 204 -11.26 -20.43 23.95
C SER A 204 -10.96 -20.65 25.43
N SER A 205 -12.02 -20.99 26.17
CA SER A 205 -11.93 -21.52 27.52
C SER A 205 -11.21 -22.87 27.61
N ASP A 206 -10.96 -23.55 26.49
CA ASP A 206 -10.12 -24.75 26.42
C ASP A 206 -8.60 -24.48 26.55
N GLY A 207 -8.22 -23.20 26.63
CA GLY A 207 -6.82 -22.78 26.75
C GLY A 207 -6.04 -22.84 25.44
N THR A 208 -6.72 -22.94 24.29
CA THR A 208 -6.07 -22.94 22.98
C THR A 208 -6.37 -21.67 22.19
N ILE A 209 -5.39 -21.24 21.41
CA ILE A 209 -5.57 -20.27 20.33
C ILE A 209 -5.43 -21.02 19.01
N ARG A 210 -6.36 -20.80 18.09
CA ARG A 210 -6.41 -21.51 16.80
C ARG A 210 -6.47 -20.53 15.65
N LEU A 211 -5.84 -20.92 14.54
CA LEU A 211 -5.90 -20.24 13.27
C LEU A 211 -6.68 -21.07 12.26
N TRP A 212 -7.63 -20.42 11.60
CA TRP A 212 -8.53 -21.02 10.64
C TRP A 212 -8.38 -20.30 9.30
N ASP A 213 -8.48 -21.05 8.21
CA ASP A 213 -8.61 -20.48 6.88
C ASP A 213 -10.02 -19.90 6.74
N SER A 214 -10.12 -18.61 6.47
CA SER A 214 -11.38 -17.86 6.46
C SER A 214 -12.37 -18.28 5.35
N ARG A 215 -11.91 -19.06 4.36
CA ARG A 215 -12.70 -19.50 3.21
C ARG A 215 -13.19 -20.94 3.38
N THR A 216 -12.38 -21.78 4.02
CA THR A 216 -12.64 -23.22 4.15
C THR A 216 -13.01 -23.65 5.56
N GLY A 217 -12.73 -22.82 6.57
CA GLY A 217 -12.94 -23.15 7.99
C GLY A 217 -12.01 -24.22 8.52
N ARG A 218 -10.97 -24.58 7.77
CA ARG A 218 -9.97 -25.58 8.18
C ARG A 218 -8.90 -24.93 9.04
N ILE A 219 -8.39 -25.69 10.01
CA ILE A 219 -7.26 -25.27 10.84
C ILE A 219 -6.00 -25.16 9.95
N VAL A 220 -5.31 -24.02 9.99
CA VAL A 220 -4.15 -23.69 9.14
C VAL A 220 -2.83 -24.25 9.70
N SER A 221 -2.75 -24.42 11.02
CA SER A 221 -1.51 -24.78 11.75
C SER A 221 -1.85 -25.57 13.02
N ASN A 222 -0.86 -26.28 13.58
CA ASN A 222 -0.97 -26.80 14.95
C ASN A 222 -1.40 -25.68 15.92
N SER A 223 -2.37 -25.98 16.78
CA SER A 223 -2.92 -25.05 17.77
C SER A 223 -1.81 -24.42 18.61
N TYR A 224 -1.88 -23.11 18.84
CA TYR A 224 -0.99 -22.42 19.76
C TYR A 224 -1.45 -22.78 21.18
N ILE A 225 -0.69 -23.66 21.84
CA ILE A 225 -0.95 -24.07 23.23
C ILE A 225 -0.20 -23.09 24.11
N GLY A 226 -0.91 -22.06 24.59
CA GLY A 226 -0.50 -21.33 25.78
C GLY A 226 -1.11 -22.04 26.98
N ASP A 227 -0.30 -22.82 27.69
CA ASP A 227 -0.50 -23.33 29.05
C ASP A 227 -1.94 -23.36 29.59
N THR A 228 -2.57 -24.55 29.69
CA THR A 228 -3.73 -25.02 30.51
C THR A 228 -4.87 -24.07 31.02
N TYR A 229 -4.88 -22.79 30.70
CA TYR A 229 -5.70 -21.75 31.31
C TYR A 229 -6.55 -21.05 30.24
N ARG A 230 -7.77 -20.65 30.61
CA ARG A 230 -8.73 -19.95 29.75
C ARG A 230 -8.12 -18.70 29.09
N VAL A 231 -8.24 -18.57 27.77
CA VAL A 231 -7.78 -17.39 27.01
C VAL A 231 -8.97 -16.50 26.67
N ASN A 232 -9.02 -15.28 27.21
CA ASN A 232 -10.19 -14.41 27.14
C ASN A 232 -10.23 -13.55 25.88
N SER A 233 -9.07 -13.09 25.41
CA SER A 233 -9.00 -12.15 24.29
C SER A 233 -7.80 -12.43 23.41
N VAL A 234 -8.01 -12.27 22.10
CA VAL A 234 -6.99 -12.43 21.08
C VAL A 234 -7.14 -11.35 20.03
N CYS A 235 -6.02 -10.84 19.51
CA CYS A 235 -6.04 -9.89 18.41
C CYS A 235 -4.83 -10.07 17.49
N PHE A 236 -5.02 -9.79 16.20
CA PHE A 236 -3.91 -9.68 15.26
C PHE A 236 -3.21 -8.33 15.42
N SER A 237 -1.89 -8.34 15.23
CA SER A 237 -1.15 -7.14 14.88
C SER A 237 -1.67 -6.54 13.57
N PRO A 238 -1.53 -5.22 13.33
CA PRO A 238 -2.04 -4.56 12.11
C PRO A 238 -1.52 -5.15 10.80
N ARG A 239 -0.32 -5.77 10.82
CA ARG A 239 0.30 -6.44 9.68
C ARG A 239 0.00 -7.94 9.59
N GLY A 240 -0.69 -8.50 10.58
CA GLY A 240 -1.00 -9.93 10.66
C GLY A 240 0.21 -10.83 10.97
N THR A 241 1.37 -10.26 11.31
CA THR A 241 2.60 -11.02 11.60
C THR A 241 2.56 -11.69 12.97
N TYR A 242 2.00 -11.00 13.95
CA TYR A 242 1.85 -11.46 15.32
C TYR A 242 0.41 -11.53 15.76
N ILE A 243 0.15 -12.38 16.75
CA ILE A 243 -1.07 -12.43 17.54
C ILE A 243 -0.72 -12.08 18.98
N ALA A 244 -1.53 -11.24 19.63
CA ALA A 244 -1.46 -11.03 21.06
C ALA A 244 -2.63 -11.75 21.74
N SER A 245 -2.38 -12.36 22.89
CA SER A 245 -3.41 -13.00 23.70
C SER A 245 -3.29 -12.63 25.16
N GLY A 246 -4.43 -12.57 25.84
CA GLY A 246 -4.52 -12.41 27.29
C GLY A 246 -5.54 -13.37 27.89
N GLY A 247 -5.21 -13.96 29.04
CA GLY A 247 -6.03 -14.97 29.68
C GLY A 247 -5.94 -15.01 31.21
N SER A 248 -6.37 -16.14 31.77
CA SER A 248 -6.34 -16.41 33.21
C SER A 248 -4.92 -16.67 33.77
N ASP A 249 -3.94 -16.82 32.90
CA ASP A 249 -2.50 -16.87 33.22
C ASP A 249 -1.94 -15.51 33.71
N LYS A 250 -2.76 -14.44 33.66
CA LYS A 250 -2.43 -13.07 34.07
C LYS A 250 -1.36 -12.41 33.20
N ALA A 251 -0.96 -13.07 32.11
CA ALA A 251 0.07 -12.58 31.21
C ALA A 251 -0.54 -12.12 29.89
N VAL A 252 0.19 -11.23 29.22
CA VAL A 252 -0.01 -10.98 27.79
C VAL A 252 1.08 -11.75 27.04
N LEU A 253 0.67 -12.63 26.13
CA LEU A 253 1.55 -13.44 25.30
C LEU A 253 1.53 -12.92 23.86
N LEU A 254 2.68 -13.02 23.19
CA LEU A 254 2.84 -12.69 21.78
C LEU A 254 3.19 -13.95 21.00
N TRP A 255 2.57 -14.17 19.85
CA TRP A 255 2.75 -15.35 19.01
C TRP A 255 3.12 -14.94 17.59
N ASP A 256 4.13 -15.56 17.00
CA ASP A 256 4.45 -15.40 15.57
C ASP A 256 3.54 -16.32 14.74
N VAL A 257 2.77 -15.71 13.84
CA VAL A 257 1.78 -16.40 13.00
C VAL A 257 2.41 -17.36 12.00
N ARG A 258 3.62 -17.07 11.52
CA ARG A 258 4.33 -17.89 10.53
C ARG A 258 4.97 -19.11 11.17
N VAL A 259 5.56 -18.92 12.34
CA VAL A 259 6.36 -19.95 13.03
C VAL A 259 5.49 -20.83 13.92
N GLY A 260 4.33 -20.35 14.38
CA GLY A 260 3.46 -21.13 15.24
C GLY A 260 3.91 -21.12 16.72
N ARG A 261 4.70 -20.13 17.15
CA ARG A 261 5.38 -20.14 18.47
C ARG A 261 5.29 -18.81 19.19
N GLN A 262 5.36 -18.88 20.52
CA GLN A 262 5.45 -17.70 21.38
C GLN A 262 6.75 -16.92 21.10
N VAL A 263 6.65 -15.60 21.08
CA VAL A 263 7.75 -14.66 20.89
C VAL A 263 8.11 -14.03 22.22
N GLY A 264 9.36 -14.18 22.64
CA GLY A 264 9.87 -13.60 23.88
C GLY A 264 9.23 -14.17 25.15
N GLN A 265 9.49 -13.49 26.28
CA GLN A 265 8.93 -13.86 27.58
C GLN A 265 7.49 -13.33 27.75
N PRO A 266 6.62 -14.05 28.48
CA PRO A 266 5.29 -13.56 28.86
C PRO A 266 5.34 -12.22 29.57
N PHE A 267 4.45 -11.28 29.23
CA PHE A 267 4.33 -10.01 29.93
C PHE A 267 3.48 -10.16 31.19
N GLN A 268 4.12 -10.52 32.31
CA GLN A 268 3.49 -10.70 33.62
C GLN A 268 3.36 -9.38 34.40
N GLU A 269 2.65 -8.41 33.82
CA GLU A 269 2.47 -7.09 34.44
C GLU A 269 1.20 -6.97 35.27
N HIS A 270 0.18 -7.75 34.94
CA HIS A 270 -1.10 -7.76 35.63
C HIS A 270 -1.09 -8.69 36.84
N THR A 271 -1.83 -8.31 37.87
CA THR A 271 -1.94 -9.11 39.11
C THR A 271 -3.12 -10.09 39.10
N TYR A 272 -4.03 -9.92 38.14
CA TYR A 272 -5.19 -10.76 37.90
C TYR A 272 -5.39 -11.02 36.40
N GLU A 273 -6.35 -11.88 36.07
CA GLU A 273 -6.70 -12.30 34.71
C GLU A 273 -6.83 -11.13 33.73
N VAL A 274 -6.21 -11.27 32.56
CA VAL A 274 -6.30 -10.31 31.45
C VAL A 274 -7.61 -10.60 30.71
N THR A 275 -8.45 -9.57 30.60
CA THR A 275 -9.79 -9.66 30.01
C THR A 275 -9.80 -9.25 28.55
N SER A 276 -8.96 -8.28 28.18
CA SER A 276 -8.92 -7.72 26.83
C SER A 276 -7.51 -7.31 26.45
N VAL A 277 -7.11 -7.61 25.22
CA VAL A 277 -5.84 -7.18 24.62
C VAL A 277 -6.10 -6.57 23.24
N THR A 278 -5.35 -5.53 22.90
CA THR A 278 -5.46 -4.89 21.59
C THR A 278 -4.11 -4.31 21.15
N PHE A 279 -3.82 -4.40 19.86
CA PHE A 279 -2.67 -3.72 19.28
C PHE A 279 -2.98 -2.26 18.97
N SER A 280 -1.98 -1.40 19.15
CA SER A 280 -1.98 -0.07 18.56
C SER A 280 -2.01 -0.15 17.03
N PRO A 281 -2.60 0.85 16.33
CA PRO A 281 -2.59 0.92 14.87
C PRO A 281 -1.18 0.88 14.26
N CYS A 282 -0.19 1.41 14.99
CA CYS A 282 1.23 1.38 14.63
C CYS A 282 1.93 0.01 14.87
N GLY A 283 1.26 -0.94 15.53
CA GLY A 283 1.78 -2.27 15.85
C GLY A 283 2.89 -2.31 16.91
N GLN A 284 3.37 -1.16 17.40
CA GLN A 284 4.49 -1.08 18.35
C GLN A 284 4.07 -1.26 19.81
N TYR A 285 2.81 -0.98 20.12
CA TYR A 285 2.25 -1.08 21.47
C TYR A 285 1.10 -2.07 21.54
N ILE A 286 0.97 -2.73 22.68
CA ILE A 286 -0.21 -3.49 23.10
C ILE A 286 -0.82 -2.79 24.31
N ALA A 287 -2.14 -2.61 24.30
CA ALA A 287 -2.91 -2.25 25.48
C ALA A 287 -3.61 -3.49 26.02
N SER A 288 -3.60 -3.65 27.34
CA SER A 288 -4.27 -4.73 28.05
C SER A 288 -5.12 -4.20 29.20
N GLY A 289 -6.32 -4.75 29.33
CA GLY A 289 -7.23 -4.54 30.46
C GLY A 289 -7.30 -5.80 31.33
N SER A 290 -7.42 -5.62 32.64
CA SER A 290 -7.49 -6.73 33.60
C SER A 290 -8.50 -6.48 34.71
N ARG A 291 -8.89 -7.57 35.37
CA ARG A 291 -9.69 -7.55 36.61
C ARG A 291 -8.95 -6.91 37.79
N ASP A 292 -7.65 -6.66 37.67
CA ASP A 292 -6.90 -5.83 38.61
C ASP A 292 -7.23 -4.33 38.53
N ARG A 293 -8.20 -3.96 37.67
CA ARG A 293 -8.75 -2.61 37.49
C ARG A 293 -7.80 -1.64 36.77
N ARG A 294 -6.73 -2.17 36.15
CA ARG A 294 -5.74 -1.38 35.44
C ARG A 294 -5.83 -1.58 33.93
N VAL A 295 -5.41 -0.54 33.23
CA VAL A 295 -5.06 -0.59 31.81
C VAL A 295 -3.55 -0.43 31.72
N ILE A 296 -2.89 -1.34 31.02
CA ILE A 296 -1.44 -1.29 30.81
C ILE A 296 -1.16 -1.15 29.32
N ILE A 297 -0.28 -0.22 28.98
CA ILE A 297 0.21 -0.03 27.61
C ILE A 297 1.69 -0.37 27.59
N ARG A 298 2.03 -1.44 26.87
CA ARG A 298 3.39 -1.94 26.74
C ARG A 298 3.89 -1.74 25.33
N LYS A 299 5.11 -1.23 25.19
CA LYS A 299 5.86 -1.24 23.93
C LYS A 299 6.42 -2.65 23.73
N VAL A 300 6.17 -3.24 22.57
CA VAL A 300 6.47 -4.65 22.27
C VAL A 300 7.60 -4.78 21.25
N LEU A 301 7.88 -3.72 20.49
CA LEU A 301 9.03 -3.65 19.58
C LEU A 301 10.07 -2.68 20.15
N GLY A 302 11.22 -3.20 20.58
CA GLY A 302 12.41 -2.44 20.94
C GLY A 302 13.57 -2.81 20.02
N GLU A 303 14.46 -1.86 19.75
CA GLU A 303 15.65 -2.01 18.89
C GLU A 303 16.68 -3.05 19.38
N ASP A 304 16.46 -3.73 20.52
CA ASP A 304 17.50 -4.48 21.23
C ASP A 304 17.26 -5.99 21.39
N GLN A 305 16.38 -6.63 20.60
CA GLN A 305 16.21 -8.10 20.64
C GLN A 305 16.66 -8.85 19.37
N TYR A 306 17.45 -8.19 18.53
CA TYR A 306 18.29 -8.85 17.52
C TYR A 306 19.79 -8.84 17.88
N ALA A 307 20.17 -8.16 18.96
CA ALA A 307 21.56 -8.06 19.45
C ALA A 307 21.82 -8.98 20.66
N ALA A 308 21.58 -10.29 20.49
CA ALA A 308 22.06 -11.30 21.43
C ALA A 308 22.59 -12.52 20.68
N ALA A 309 23.54 -12.25 19.78
CA ALA A 309 24.55 -13.21 19.35
C ALA A 309 25.80 -12.42 18.99
N ASN A 310 26.70 -12.33 19.98
CA ASN A 310 28.13 -12.05 19.89
C ASN A 310 28.57 -10.90 18.98
N ASP A 311 28.98 -9.78 19.59
CA ASP A 311 30.35 -9.32 19.43
C ASP A 311 30.68 -8.29 20.51
N ASP A 312 31.75 -8.59 21.26
CA ASP A 312 32.46 -7.68 22.13
C ASP A 312 33.10 -6.59 21.26
N ASP A 313 32.67 -5.34 21.40
CA ASP A 313 33.55 -4.16 21.38
C ASP A 313 32.71 -2.88 21.59
N GLU A 314 32.84 -2.30 22.79
CA GLU A 314 32.47 -0.91 23.07
C GLU A 314 33.34 0.05 22.23
N PRO A 315 32.81 1.23 21.85
CA PRO A 315 33.22 2.39 22.66
C PRO A 315 32.12 3.44 22.93
N GLN A 316 32.36 4.13 24.04
CA GLN A 316 31.54 5.10 24.76
C GLN A 316 31.41 6.50 24.11
N ILE A 317 30.19 7.06 24.28
CA ILE A 317 29.80 8.41 24.77
C ILE A 317 30.37 9.67 24.09
N VAL A 318 29.49 10.57 23.61
CA VAL A 318 29.39 12.00 24.03
C VAL A 318 27.95 12.53 23.91
N THR A 319 27.43 13.04 25.02
CA THR A 319 26.21 13.84 25.16
C THR A 319 26.49 15.33 24.93
N SER A 320 25.50 16.09 24.43
CA SER A 320 25.41 17.52 24.73
C SER A 320 23.97 18.01 24.77
N GLN A 321 23.61 18.57 25.92
CA GLN A 321 22.30 19.08 26.31
C GLN A 321 21.91 20.39 25.60
N MET A 322 20.59 20.56 25.47
CA MET A 322 19.78 21.77 25.59
C MET A 322 20.39 23.14 25.22
N VAL A 323 19.83 23.73 24.16
CA VAL A 323 19.55 25.18 24.12
C VAL A 323 18.08 25.37 23.75
N SER A 324 17.35 26.02 24.65
CA SER A 324 15.97 26.47 24.47
C SER A 324 15.88 27.61 23.45
N CYS A 325 14.82 27.64 22.63
CA CYS A 325 14.13 28.89 22.34
C CYS A 325 12.69 28.62 21.88
N THR A 326 11.78 28.94 22.80
CA THR A 326 10.44 29.49 22.58
C THR A 326 10.18 30.05 21.17
N LEU A 327 9.41 29.30 20.39
CA LEU A 327 8.42 29.78 19.42
C LEU A 327 7.34 28.69 19.25
N ILE A 328 6.81 28.20 20.37
CA ILE A 328 5.65 27.30 20.41
C ILE A 328 4.40 28.17 20.64
N THR A 329 4.00 28.94 19.63
CA THR A 329 2.66 29.55 19.57
C THR A 329 2.29 29.89 18.13
N ALA A 330 2.18 28.89 17.24
CA ALA A 330 1.49 29.05 15.94
C ALA A 330 1.18 27.77 15.14
N CYS A 331 1.58 26.55 15.55
CA CYS A 331 1.34 25.34 14.74
C CYS A 331 0.65 24.24 15.56
N HIS A 332 -0.64 24.40 15.83
CA HIS A 332 -1.52 23.29 16.18
C HIS A 332 -2.95 23.63 15.75
N THR A 333 -3.22 23.42 14.45
CA THR A 333 -4.60 23.38 13.94
C THR A 333 -4.69 22.34 12.83
N LEU A 334 -5.24 21.17 13.19
CA LEU A 334 -6.20 20.38 12.44
C LEU A 334 -5.96 20.12 10.93
N THR A 335 -5.60 18.87 10.62
CA THR A 335 -6.14 18.14 9.46
C THR A 335 -6.85 16.93 10.07
N VAL A 336 -8.16 16.72 9.88
CA VAL A 336 -8.75 16.29 8.60
C VAL A 336 -10.09 16.98 8.29
N TRP A 337 -10.33 17.12 6.99
CA TRP A 337 -11.45 17.73 6.24
C TRP A 337 -11.24 19.21 5.90
N GLN A 338 -10.39 19.46 4.91
CA GLN A 338 -10.42 20.71 4.14
C GLN A 338 -11.30 20.50 2.89
N SER A 339 -12.13 21.50 2.57
CA SER A 339 -12.79 21.58 1.27
C SER A 339 -11.78 21.87 0.16
N ILE A 340 -12.09 21.52 -1.10
CA ILE A 340 -11.22 21.74 -2.27
C ILE A 340 -10.71 23.19 -2.34
N GLN A 341 -11.54 24.17 -1.97
CA GLN A 341 -11.17 25.60 -1.94
C GLN A 341 -10.14 25.94 -0.84
N GLN A 342 -10.17 25.25 0.29
CA GLN A 342 -9.23 25.47 1.39
C GLN A 342 -7.87 24.79 1.13
N ILE A 343 -7.87 23.66 0.41
CA ILE A 343 -6.66 23.05 -0.15
C ILE A 343 -6.03 24.02 -1.16
N PHE A 344 -6.84 24.65 -2.02
CA PHE A 344 -6.43 25.69 -2.96
C PHE A 344 -5.76 26.89 -2.28
N ASP A 345 -6.38 27.43 -1.23
CA ASP A 345 -5.86 28.58 -0.48
C ASP A 345 -4.58 28.25 0.31
N CYS A 346 -4.46 27.03 0.84
CA CYS A 346 -3.25 26.56 1.52
C CYS A 346 -2.06 26.45 0.55
N LEU A 347 -2.28 25.90 -0.64
CA LEU A 347 -1.23 25.70 -1.64
C LEU A 347 -0.78 27.06 -2.20
N CYS A 348 -1.70 27.99 -2.53
CA CYS A 348 -1.32 29.34 -2.95
C CYS A 348 -0.48 30.08 -1.88
N ARG A 349 -0.76 29.88 -0.58
CA ARG A 349 0.05 30.43 0.52
C ARG A 349 1.41 29.75 0.70
N ALA A 350 1.58 28.52 0.22
CA ALA A 350 2.83 27.77 0.25
C ALA A 350 3.76 28.04 -0.96
N GLY A 351 3.44 29.04 -1.78
CA GLY A 351 4.27 29.46 -2.93
C GLY A 351 3.81 28.89 -4.28
N CYS A 352 2.59 28.38 -4.35
CA CYS A 352 2.00 27.84 -5.57
C CYS A 352 1.32 28.93 -6.39
N ILE A 353 1.47 28.90 -7.71
CA ILE A 353 0.89 29.91 -8.60
C ILE A 353 -0.51 29.47 -9.03
N ASP A 354 -1.49 30.32 -8.79
CA ASP A 354 -2.85 30.16 -9.31
C ASP A 354 -2.91 30.59 -10.78
N LEU A 355 -3.12 29.63 -11.68
CA LEU A 355 -3.31 29.86 -13.11
C LEU A 355 -4.78 29.76 -13.56
N SER A 356 -5.73 29.59 -12.63
CA SER A 356 -7.15 29.43 -12.94
C SER A 356 -7.73 30.60 -13.74
N SER A 357 -7.23 31.82 -13.49
CA SER A 357 -7.60 33.03 -14.22
C SER A 357 -7.08 33.11 -15.66
N GLN A 358 -6.18 32.20 -16.06
CA GLN A 358 -5.52 32.18 -17.37
C GLN A 358 -5.94 30.99 -18.26
N MET A 359 -6.96 30.22 -17.87
CA MET A 359 -7.37 28.97 -18.53
C MET A 359 -8.79 29.00 -19.11
N ASP A 360 -9.00 28.38 -20.28
CA ASP A 360 -10.35 28.26 -20.89
C ASP A 360 -11.26 27.31 -20.10
N THR A 361 -12.20 27.88 -19.35
CA THR A 361 -13.13 27.20 -18.44
C THR A 361 -14.21 26.35 -19.12
N ARG A 362 -14.11 26.09 -20.43
CA ARG A 362 -15.06 25.26 -21.20
C ARG A 362 -14.72 23.76 -21.19
N GLN A 363 -13.59 23.37 -20.61
CA GLN A 363 -13.26 21.97 -20.31
C GLN A 363 -13.25 21.79 -18.78
N GLU A 364 -13.92 20.74 -18.29
CA GLU A 364 -14.10 20.46 -16.85
C GLU A 364 -12.79 19.99 -16.18
N THR A 365 -11.78 20.85 -16.11
CA THR A 365 -10.50 20.53 -15.45
C THR A 365 -9.90 21.76 -14.78
N ALA A 366 -9.64 21.66 -13.47
CA ALA A 366 -8.79 22.57 -12.71
C ALA A 366 -7.90 21.75 -11.78
N MET A 367 -6.61 22.12 -11.69
CA MET A 367 -5.65 21.52 -10.75
C MET A 367 -4.72 22.57 -10.15
N ILE A 368 -4.30 22.28 -8.91
CA ILE A 368 -3.36 23.07 -8.12
C ILE A 368 -1.99 22.40 -8.20
N ALA A 369 -0.94 23.17 -8.52
CA ALA A 369 0.45 22.72 -8.38
C ALA A 369 0.93 23.03 -6.96
N SER A 370 1.76 22.19 -6.33
CA SER A 370 2.51 22.64 -5.16
C SER A 370 3.94 22.16 -5.01
N GLY A 371 4.84 23.15 -4.90
CA GLY A 371 6.09 23.17 -4.14
C GLY A 371 6.91 21.88 -4.05
N GLY A 372 7.78 21.66 -5.04
CA GLY A 372 8.86 20.69 -4.97
C GLY A 372 8.51 19.36 -5.64
N GLY A 373 8.70 19.33 -6.97
CA GLY A 373 8.77 18.19 -7.89
C GLY A 373 7.69 17.10 -7.82
N PHE A 374 7.08 16.81 -8.96
CA PHE A 374 6.37 15.57 -9.29
C PHE A 374 5.31 15.05 -8.30
N GLY A 375 4.12 15.66 -8.38
CA GLY A 375 2.83 15.01 -8.14
C GLY A 375 1.85 15.46 -9.24
N ASP A 376 1.34 14.50 -10.02
CA ASP A 376 0.37 14.57 -11.12
C ASP A 376 0.55 15.63 -12.23
N ILE A 377 0.60 15.17 -13.49
CA ILE A 377 0.68 16.01 -14.69
C ILE A 377 -0.51 15.68 -15.60
N TRP A 378 -1.37 16.67 -15.87
CA TRP A 378 -2.43 16.62 -16.87
C TRP A 378 -2.41 17.87 -17.77
N MET A 379 -2.85 17.69 -19.01
CA MET A 379 -2.80 18.67 -20.10
C MET A 379 -3.82 19.80 -19.95
N GLY A 380 -3.42 21.02 -20.33
CA GLY A 380 -4.32 22.18 -20.47
C GLY A 380 -3.81 23.16 -21.54
N GLU A 381 -4.75 23.92 -22.12
CA GLU A 381 -4.49 25.01 -23.05
C GLU A 381 -4.70 26.35 -22.31
N LEU A 382 -3.67 27.19 -22.27
CA LEU A 382 -3.77 28.54 -21.70
C LEU A 382 -4.58 29.44 -22.65
N TYR A 383 -5.21 30.53 -22.15
CA TYR A 383 -5.88 31.53 -23.00
C TYR A 383 -4.94 32.17 -24.05
N SER A 384 -3.63 32.05 -23.86
CA SER A 384 -2.59 32.48 -24.82
C SER A 384 -2.35 31.49 -25.97
N GLY A 385 -2.97 30.30 -25.95
CA GLY A 385 -2.79 29.21 -26.93
C GLY A 385 -1.60 28.28 -26.64
N GLY A 386 -0.92 28.43 -25.51
CA GLY A 386 0.17 27.54 -25.09
C GLY A 386 -0.35 26.20 -24.54
N LYS A 387 0.20 25.08 -25.03
CA LYS A 387 -0.06 23.72 -24.52
C LYS A 387 1.08 23.28 -23.58
N VAL A 388 0.76 22.60 -22.47
CA VAL A 388 1.75 21.94 -21.59
C VAL A 388 1.59 20.42 -21.71
N ALA A 389 2.68 19.70 -22.02
CA ALA A 389 2.72 18.24 -22.04
C ALA A 389 4.09 17.75 -21.54
N ILE A 390 4.12 16.83 -20.57
CA ILE A 390 5.35 16.10 -20.21
C ILE A 390 5.39 14.79 -20.99
N LYS A 391 6.46 14.62 -21.77
CA LYS A 391 6.67 13.49 -22.68
C LYS A 391 7.93 12.72 -22.23
N ALA A 392 7.92 11.39 -22.34
CA ALA A 392 9.02 10.52 -21.88
C ALA A 392 9.69 9.72 -23.03
N TRP A 393 11.03 9.70 -23.08
CA TRP A 393 11.84 9.01 -24.09
C TRP A 393 12.76 7.91 -23.52
N ARG A 394 12.92 6.78 -24.21
CA ARG A 394 13.75 5.63 -23.80
C ARG A 394 15.16 5.68 -24.38
N THR A 395 16.17 5.48 -23.53
CA THR A 395 17.59 5.45 -23.94
C THR A 395 18.19 4.05 -24.11
N THR A 396 17.42 2.97 -23.95
CA THR A 396 17.92 1.56 -24.07
C THR A 396 18.62 1.24 -25.38
N ALA A 397 18.33 2.02 -26.43
CA ALA A 397 18.94 1.82 -27.74
C ALA A 397 20.33 2.45 -27.85
N PHE A 398 20.83 3.20 -26.86
CA PHE A 398 22.11 3.90 -26.94
C PHE A 398 23.27 3.01 -26.49
N GLY A 399 24.37 2.97 -27.25
CA GLY A 399 25.57 2.20 -26.93
C GLY A 399 26.53 2.11 -28.12
N ARG A 400 27.68 1.44 -27.93
CA ARG A 400 28.69 1.26 -28.99
C ARG A 400 28.41 0.02 -29.86
N THR A 401 28.65 0.07 -31.16
CA THR A 401 28.45 -1.06 -32.08
C THR A 401 29.54 -2.12 -32.00
N GLU A 402 30.63 -1.86 -31.28
CA GLU A 402 31.73 -2.81 -31.07
C GLU A 402 31.32 -4.07 -30.27
N TYR A 403 30.17 -4.04 -29.59
CA TYR A 403 29.50 -5.23 -29.06
C TYR A 403 28.90 -6.06 -30.22
N LYS A 404 29.71 -6.96 -30.79
CA LYS A 404 29.49 -7.78 -32.02
C LYS A 404 28.12 -8.47 -32.25
N THR A 405 27.14 -8.37 -31.36
CA THR A 405 25.84 -9.10 -31.45
C THR A 405 24.58 -8.22 -31.47
N LEU A 406 24.66 -6.90 -31.25
CA LEU A 406 23.47 -6.01 -31.24
C LEU A 406 23.52 -4.97 -32.37
N LYS A 407 23.23 -5.39 -33.61
CA LYS A 407 23.22 -4.53 -34.82
C LYS A 407 22.12 -3.44 -34.84
N TRP A 408 21.39 -3.22 -33.74
CA TRP A 408 20.22 -2.34 -33.66
C TRP A 408 20.41 -1.15 -32.69
N VAL A 409 21.57 -1.04 -32.05
CA VAL A 409 21.93 0.03 -31.11
C VAL A 409 22.36 1.29 -31.89
N VAL A 410 22.00 2.45 -31.37
CA VAL A 410 22.32 3.79 -31.88
C VAL A 410 23.62 4.27 -31.23
N GLU A 411 24.56 4.69 -32.06
CA GLU A 411 25.86 5.23 -31.65
C GLU A 411 25.73 6.58 -30.94
N GLU A 412 26.76 6.96 -30.18
CA GLU A 412 26.78 8.18 -29.36
C GLU A 412 26.35 9.45 -30.13
N GLU A 413 26.92 9.69 -31.32
CA GLU A 413 26.61 10.89 -32.12
C GLU A 413 25.13 10.94 -32.56
N GLU A 414 24.59 9.82 -33.02
CA GLU A 414 23.20 9.72 -33.44
C GLU A 414 22.26 9.75 -32.23
N ALA A 415 22.66 9.20 -31.09
CA ALA A 415 21.90 9.25 -29.84
C ALA A 415 21.76 10.70 -29.32
N ILE A 416 22.82 11.51 -29.41
CA ILE A 416 22.76 12.94 -29.07
C ILE A 416 21.78 13.67 -29.98
N GLN A 417 21.73 13.35 -31.28
CA GLN A 417 20.75 13.92 -32.21
C GLN A 417 19.31 13.53 -31.84
N HIS A 418 19.08 12.29 -31.40
CA HIS A 418 17.77 11.86 -30.92
C HIS A 418 17.33 12.64 -29.68
N ILE A 419 18.25 12.82 -28.71
CA ILE A 419 17.97 13.59 -27.49
C ILE A 419 17.63 15.04 -27.84
N LYS A 420 18.40 15.66 -28.74
CA LYS A 420 18.14 17.02 -29.20
C LYS A 420 16.76 17.14 -29.86
N MET A 421 16.45 16.25 -30.80
CA MET A 421 15.17 16.27 -31.50
C MET A 421 13.99 16.07 -30.54
N ALA A 422 14.12 15.12 -29.60
CA ALA A 422 13.12 14.89 -28.57
C ALA A 422 12.89 16.17 -27.74
N TYR A 423 13.97 16.80 -27.26
CA TYR A 423 13.89 18.03 -26.49
C TYR A 423 13.27 19.19 -27.29
N ASP A 424 13.71 19.40 -28.54
CA ASP A 424 13.16 20.42 -29.44
C ASP A 424 11.65 20.21 -29.70
N ALA A 425 11.17 18.96 -29.65
CA ALA A 425 9.76 18.61 -29.75
C ALA A 425 8.98 18.73 -28.43
N GLY A 426 9.60 19.24 -27.37
CA GLY A 426 9.03 19.43 -26.03
C GLY A 426 9.06 18.18 -25.16
N ILE A 427 9.91 17.20 -25.46
CA ILE A 427 10.14 16.04 -24.58
C ILE A 427 11.16 16.42 -23.51
N GLN A 428 10.71 16.43 -22.26
CA GLN A 428 11.51 16.82 -21.11
C GLN A 428 11.92 15.64 -20.22
N THR A 429 11.32 14.46 -20.39
CA THR A 429 11.63 13.28 -19.56
C THR A 429 12.44 12.25 -20.32
N PHE A 430 13.58 11.83 -19.75
CA PHE A 430 14.47 10.82 -20.34
C PHE A 430 14.64 9.62 -19.38
N ASP A 431 14.22 8.45 -19.85
CA ASP A 431 14.31 7.18 -19.16
C ASP A 431 15.60 6.42 -19.53
N THR A 432 16.37 6.04 -18.52
CA THR A 432 17.56 5.21 -18.61
C THR A 432 17.59 4.15 -17.49
N ALA A 433 18.68 3.40 -17.37
CA ALA A 433 18.94 2.49 -16.26
C ALA A 433 20.43 2.24 -16.12
N ASN A 434 20.90 1.98 -14.91
CA ASN A 434 22.31 1.69 -14.62
C ASN A 434 22.91 0.57 -15.50
N VAL A 435 22.10 -0.42 -15.85
CA VAL A 435 22.50 -1.62 -16.61
C VAL A 435 22.37 -1.47 -18.11
N TYR A 436 21.67 -0.44 -18.61
CA TYR A 436 21.45 -0.27 -20.06
C TYR A 436 22.80 -0.04 -20.76
N SER A 437 23.10 -0.91 -21.72
CA SER A 437 24.40 -0.97 -22.39
C SER A 437 25.58 -0.94 -21.41
N ASN A 438 25.46 -1.64 -20.27
CA ASN A 438 26.45 -1.67 -19.20
C ASN A 438 26.84 -0.26 -18.69
N GLY A 439 25.83 0.61 -18.52
CA GLY A 439 25.95 1.98 -18.04
C GLY A 439 26.28 3.00 -19.14
N GLU A 440 26.45 2.59 -20.40
CA GLU A 440 26.79 3.53 -21.47
C GLU A 440 25.63 4.48 -21.82
N SER A 441 24.38 4.03 -21.68
CA SER A 441 23.22 4.90 -21.94
C SER A 441 23.17 6.11 -21.00
N GLU A 442 23.55 5.94 -19.73
CA GLU A 442 23.70 7.03 -18.76
C GLU A 442 24.83 7.99 -19.14
N ARG A 443 25.99 7.46 -19.58
CA ARG A 443 27.12 8.29 -20.04
C ARG A 443 26.75 9.14 -21.25
N ILE A 444 26.08 8.55 -22.22
CA ILE A 444 25.63 9.24 -23.44
C ILE A 444 24.61 10.33 -23.09
N LEU A 445 23.62 10.04 -22.24
CA LEU A 445 22.62 11.03 -21.82
C LEU A 445 23.28 12.21 -21.09
N GLY A 446 24.19 11.92 -20.14
CA GLY A 446 24.93 12.95 -19.42
C GLY A 446 25.77 13.86 -20.33
N LYS A 447 26.51 13.24 -21.28
CA LYS A 447 27.24 13.98 -22.31
C LYS A 447 26.32 14.84 -23.17
N ALA A 448 25.17 14.30 -23.58
CA ALA A 448 24.21 15.01 -24.42
C ALA A 448 23.65 16.26 -23.72
N ILE A 449 23.22 16.15 -22.46
CA ILE A 449 22.72 17.28 -21.67
C ILE A 449 23.76 18.40 -21.63
N LYS A 450 25.02 18.05 -21.35
CA LYS A 450 26.13 19.02 -21.27
C LYS A 450 26.52 19.61 -22.63
N GLN A 451 26.62 18.79 -23.67
CA GLN A 451 27.06 19.20 -25.00
C GLN A 451 26.01 20.06 -25.71
N LEU A 452 24.74 19.74 -25.54
CA LEU A 452 23.63 20.49 -26.12
C LEU A 452 23.25 21.73 -25.28
N GLY A 453 23.81 21.87 -24.07
CA GLY A 453 23.49 22.97 -23.16
C GLY A 453 22.03 22.94 -22.69
N LEU A 454 21.46 21.75 -22.49
CA LEU A 454 20.07 21.64 -22.09
C LEU A 454 19.89 22.10 -20.64
N PRO A 455 18.86 22.92 -20.32
CA PRO A 455 18.60 23.38 -18.98
C PRO A 455 18.23 22.19 -18.08
N ARG A 456 19.04 21.95 -17.05
CA ARG A 456 18.90 20.78 -16.17
C ARG A 456 17.59 20.81 -15.40
N GLU A 457 17.13 22.00 -15.03
CA GLU A 457 15.91 22.27 -14.29
C GLU A 457 14.63 22.01 -15.09
N GLU A 458 14.71 21.98 -16.41
CA GLU A 458 13.56 21.67 -17.29
C GLU A 458 13.50 20.19 -17.68
N ILE A 459 14.51 19.40 -17.29
CA ILE A 459 14.63 18.00 -17.71
C ILE A 459 14.44 17.07 -16.51
N VAL A 460 13.73 15.97 -16.77
CA VAL A 460 13.50 14.88 -15.83
C VAL A 460 14.32 13.67 -16.25
N VAL A 461 15.36 13.35 -15.50
CA VAL A 461 16.19 12.16 -15.71
C VAL A 461 15.72 11.04 -14.78
N MET A 462 15.22 9.97 -15.38
CA MET A 462 14.82 8.76 -14.67
C MET A 462 15.87 7.66 -14.88
N THR A 463 16.39 7.08 -13.81
CA THR A 463 17.25 5.88 -13.89
C THR A 463 16.77 4.78 -12.95
N LYS A 464 17.41 3.62 -12.98
CA LYS A 464 16.99 2.41 -12.27
C LYS A 464 18.13 1.69 -11.58
N VAL A 465 17.79 0.98 -10.49
CA VAL A 465 18.70 0.11 -9.73
C VAL A 465 18.10 -1.29 -9.60
N TYR A 466 18.91 -2.32 -9.89
CA TYR A 466 18.69 -3.73 -9.51
C TYR A 466 19.84 -4.63 -9.99
N TYR A 467 20.23 -4.51 -11.26
CA TYR A 467 21.19 -5.42 -11.88
C TYR A 467 22.64 -4.99 -11.67
N VAL A 468 23.55 -5.95 -11.84
CA VAL A 468 25.00 -5.73 -11.86
C VAL A 468 25.40 -4.86 -13.04
N VAL A 469 26.17 -3.81 -12.77
CA VAL A 469 26.92 -3.05 -13.79
C VAL A 469 28.37 -3.53 -13.77
N ARG A 470 28.84 -4.11 -14.87
CA ARG A 470 30.17 -4.73 -14.95
C ARG A 470 31.26 -3.68 -15.08
N ARG A 471 32.44 -3.99 -14.52
CA ARG A 471 33.68 -3.20 -14.67
C ARG A 471 34.16 -3.14 -16.12
N GLU A 472 33.91 -4.23 -16.87
CA GLU A 472 34.27 -4.33 -18.28
C GLU A 472 33.02 -4.57 -19.15
N PRO A 473 33.01 -4.01 -20.38
CA PRO A 473 32.07 -4.33 -21.44
C PRO A 473 31.75 -5.83 -21.57
N GLY A 474 30.47 -6.20 -21.50
CA GLY A 474 30.05 -7.58 -21.79
C GLY A 474 28.54 -7.79 -21.64
N PHE A 475 28.09 -9.04 -21.79
CA PHE A 475 26.68 -9.41 -21.55
C PHE A 475 26.26 -9.11 -20.10
N VAL A 476 24.97 -8.82 -19.92
CA VAL A 476 24.35 -8.63 -18.61
C VAL A 476 24.62 -9.87 -17.76
N LEU A 477 25.19 -9.64 -16.58
CA LEU A 477 25.46 -10.71 -15.62
C LEU A 477 24.20 -10.91 -14.77
N PRO A 478 23.63 -12.13 -14.71
CA PRO A 478 22.45 -12.37 -13.89
C PRO A 478 22.80 -12.16 -12.41
N PRO A 479 21.90 -11.57 -11.62
CA PRO A 479 22.07 -11.47 -10.16
C PRO A 479 22.15 -12.87 -9.53
N GLY A 480 22.84 -12.99 -8.40
CA GLY A 480 22.98 -14.24 -7.66
C GLY A 480 24.39 -14.85 -7.74
N PRO A 481 24.53 -16.17 -7.50
CA PRO A 481 25.82 -16.84 -7.30
C PRO A 481 26.84 -16.66 -8.43
N ILE A 482 26.38 -16.49 -9.67
CA ILE A 482 27.23 -16.25 -10.83
C ILE A 482 27.90 -14.86 -10.73
N ALA A 483 27.14 -13.84 -10.32
CA ALA A 483 27.68 -12.50 -10.09
C ALA A 483 28.66 -12.48 -8.91
N ASP A 484 28.33 -13.18 -7.82
CA ASP A 484 29.20 -13.31 -6.66
C ASP A 484 30.54 -13.95 -7.01
N ALA A 485 30.52 -15.06 -7.74
CA ALA A 485 31.71 -15.76 -8.22
C ALA A 485 32.59 -14.89 -9.14
N ALA A 486 31.97 -13.93 -9.85
CA ALA A 486 32.67 -12.96 -10.70
C ALA A 486 33.15 -11.71 -9.93
N GLY A 487 33.00 -11.67 -8.60
CA GLY A 487 33.49 -10.59 -7.74
C GLY A 487 32.57 -9.37 -7.67
N TYR A 488 31.26 -9.57 -7.91
CA TYR A 488 30.20 -8.56 -7.80
C TYR A 488 29.28 -8.79 -6.59
N VAL A 489 29.87 -9.26 -5.48
CA VAL A 489 29.15 -9.48 -4.22
C VAL A 489 28.52 -8.17 -3.72
N ASN A 490 27.23 -8.22 -3.36
CA ASN A 490 26.44 -7.06 -2.93
C ASN A 490 26.37 -5.93 -3.97
N GLN A 491 26.40 -6.25 -5.27
CA GLN A 491 26.28 -5.30 -6.39
C GLN A 491 25.08 -5.62 -7.29
N TYR A 492 24.03 -6.21 -6.72
CA TYR A 492 22.73 -6.41 -7.33
C TYR A 492 21.65 -6.43 -6.25
N GLY A 493 20.38 -6.47 -6.65
CA GLY A 493 19.22 -6.41 -5.75
C GLY A 493 18.95 -4.99 -5.25
N LEU A 494 18.19 -4.90 -4.17
CA LEU A 494 17.73 -3.66 -3.53
C LEU A 494 18.26 -3.52 -2.10
N GLY A 495 19.36 -4.20 -1.76
CA GLY A 495 20.08 -4.01 -0.50
C GLY A 495 20.62 -2.58 -0.38
N ARG A 496 20.67 -2.06 0.86
CA ARG A 496 21.04 -0.67 1.17
C ARG A 496 22.36 -0.27 0.52
N LYS A 497 23.38 -1.12 0.67
CA LYS A 497 24.71 -0.88 0.10
C LYS A 497 24.64 -0.70 -1.42
N HIS A 498 23.92 -1.60 -2.11
CA HIS A 498 23.82 -1.56 -3.55
C HIS A 498 23.03 -0.33 -4.04
N ILE A 499 21.95 0.06 -3.35
CA ILE A 499 21.19 1.28 -3.67
C ILE A 499 22.11 2.51 -3.64
N PHE A 500 22.84 2.72 -2.54
CA PHE A 500 23.73 3.88 -2.40
C PHE A 500 24.87 3.86 -3.43
N ASP A 501 25.54 2.73 -3.61
CA ASP A 501 26.63 2.58 -4.59
C ASP A 501 26.11 2.81 -6.01
N SER A 502 24.95 2.25 -6.36
CA SER A 502 24.36 2.41 -7.68
C SER A 502 23.94 3.85 -7.94
N VAL A 503 23.35 4.55 -6.98
CA VAL A 503 23.00 5.98 -7.11
C VAL A 503 24.24 6.80 -7.38
N LYS A 504 25.29 6.64 -6.57
CA LYS A 504 26.56 7.37 -6.74
C LYS A 504 27.17 7.12 -8.12
N HIS A 505 27.31 5.87 -8.53
CA HIS A 505 27.89 5.56 -9.84
C HIS A 505 27.00 6.02 -11.00
N SER A 506 25.68 6.06 -10.82
CA SER A 506 24.76 6.58 -11.86
C SER A 506 24.91 8.08 -12.02
N LEU A 507 25.03 8.83 -10.92
CA LEU A 507 25.35 10.27 -10.94
C LEU A 507 26.68 10.55 -11.62
N GLU A 508 27.72 9.75 -11.34
CA GLU A 508 29.02 9.86 -12.01
C GLU A 508 28.92 9.63 -13.53
N ARG A 509 28.17 8.61 -13.96
CA ARG A 509 27.97 8.33 -15.40
C ARG A 509 27.13 9.41 -16.06
N LEU A 510 26.04 9.84 -15.42
CA LEU A 510 25.16 10.91 -15.90
C LEU A 510 25.82 12.29 -15.84
N GLN A 511 26.90 12.47 -15.09
CA GLN A 511 27.54 13.77 -14.84
C GLN A 511 26.54 14.78 -14.25
N LEU A 512 25.70 14.33 -13.31
CA LEU A 512 24.67 15.13 -12.66
C LEU A 512 24.86 15.12 -11.14
N ASP A 513 24.36 16.17 -10.48
CA ASP A 513 24.40 16.28 -9.01
C ASP A 513 23.26 15.52 -8.34
N TYR A 514 22.14 15.33 -9.03
CA TYR A 514 20.98 14.59 -8.55
C TYR A 514 20.21 13.88 -9.69
N ILE A 515 19.51 12.80 -9.34
CA ILE A 515 18.57 12.06 -10.19
C ILE A 515 17.15 12.56 -9.90
N ASP A 516 16.32 12.83 -10.90
CA ASP A 516 14.93 13.23 -10.65
C ASP A 516 14.10 12.06 -10.15
N VAL A 517 14.16 10.91 -10.82
CA VAL A 517 13.42 9.70 -10.41
C VAL A 517 14.33 8.47 -10.42
N LEU A 518 14.48 7.81 -9.27
CA LEU A 518 15.12 6.50 -9.16
C LEU A 518 14.05 5.40 -9.10
N GLN A 519 14.02 4.50 -10.07
CA GLN A 519 13.13 3.35 -10.01
C GLN A 519 13.84 2.08 -9.55
N CYS A 520 13.19 1.30 -8.70
CA CYS A 520 13.56 -0.09 -8.49
C CYS A 520 13.24 -0.85 -9.79
N HIS A 521 14.26 -1.40 -10.45
CA HIS A 521 14.10 -1.99 -11.79
C HIS A 521 13.33 -3.33 -11.74
N ARG A 522 13.39 -4.04 -10.61
CA ARG A 522 12.69 -5.30 -10.32
C ARG A 522 12.36 -5.33 -8.84
N PHE A 523 11.41 -6.17 -8.45
CA PHE A 523 11.24 -6.54 -7.05
C PHE A 523 12.40 -7.43 -6.57
N ASP A 524 12.84 -7.25 -5.33
CA ASP A 524 13.87 -8.07 -4.70
C ASP A 524 13.21 -8.93 -3.61
N HIS A 525 13.29 -10.25 -3.78
CA HIS A 525 12.73 -11.21 -2.84
C HIS A 525 13.64 -11.49 -1.65
N ASP A 526 14.94 -11.21 -1.78
CA ASP A 526 15.95 -11.56 -0.80
C ASP A 526 16.21 -10.40 0.18
N THR A 527 16.06 -9.15 -0.29
CA THR A 527 16.20 -7.96 0.56
C THR A 527 14.88 -7.62 1.27
N PRO A 528 14.86 -7.43 2.60
CA PRO A 528 13.67 -6.96 3.30
C PRO A 528 13.14 -5.63 2.76
N ILE A 529 11.82 -5.53 2.55
CA ILE A 529 11.15 -4.29 2.13
C ILE A 529 11.52 -3.11 3.05
N ALA A 530 11.66 -3.37 4.36
CA ALA A 530 12.05 -2.38 5.35
C ALA A 530 13.42 -1.74 5.03
N GLU A 531 14.41 -2.58 4.72
CA GLU A 531 15.74 -2.12 4.34
C GLU A 531 15.70 -1.34 3.03
N THR A 532 15.00 -1.88 2.03
CA THR A 532 14.86 -1.26 0.70
C THR A 532 14.22 0.12 0.81
N MET A 533 13.05 0.23 1.45
CA MET A 533 12.32 1.51 1.54
C MET A 533 13.07 2.53 2.39
N GLN A 534 13.76 2.11 3.46
CA GLN A 534 14.59 3.02 4.23
C GLN A 534 15.78 3.53 3.42
N ALA A 535 16.45 2.65 2.67
CA ALA A 535 17.56 3.05 1.80
C ALA A 535 17.12 4.02 0.71
N LEU A 536 15.96 3.77 0.07
CA LEU A 536 15.37 4.66 -0.92
C LEU A 536 14.98 6.01 -0.32
N HIS A 537 14.38 6.02 0.87
CA HIS A 537 14.07 7.26 1.59
C HIS A 537 15.34 8.05 1.94
N ASP A 538 16.40 7.36 2.37
CA ASP A 538 17.63 8.02 2.78
C ASP A 538 18.38 8.65 1.59
N VAL A 539 18.39 8.02 0.41
CA VAL A 539 18.98 8.66 -0.79
C VAL A 539 18.17 9.88 -1.25
N VAL A 540 16.85 9.88 -1.01
CA VAL A 540 15.99 11.05 -1.25
C VAL A 540 16.28 12.15 -0.24
N LYS A 541 16.32 11.81 1.05
CA LYS A 541 16.63 12.75 2.13
C LYS A 541 18.03 13.36 2.02
N ALA A 542 18.99 12.60 1.46
CA ALA A 542 20.34 13.07 1.18
C ALA A 542 20.43 14.01 -0.04
N GLY A 543 19.35 14.15 -0.82
CA GLY A 543 19.31 15.00 -2.01
C GLY A 543 19.94 14.40 -3.26
N TYR A 544 20.36 13.14 -3.23
CA TYR A 544 20.89 12.45 -4.42
C TYR A 544 19.80 12.07 -5.41
N VAL A 545 18.57 11.91 -4.92
CA VAL A 545 17.40 11.50 -5.67
C VAL A 545 16.23 12.42 -5.29
N GLY A 546 15.47 12.92 -6.27
CA GLY A 546 14.26 13.69 -5.99
C GLY A 546 13.09 12.79 -5.58
N TYR A 547 12.82 11.77 -6.40
CA TYR A 547 11.66 10.89 -6.27
C TYR A 547 12.01 9.43 -6.53
N ILE A 548 11.13 8.54 -6.10
CA ILE A 548 11.29 7.11 -6.32
C ILE A 548 10.10 6.50 -7.04
N GLY A 549 10.35 5.40 -7.74
CA GLY A 549 9.32 4.61 -8.41
C GLY A 549 9.65 3.12 -8.44
N MET A 550 8.77 2.36 -9.05
CA MET A 550 8.89 0.91 -9.17
C MET A 550 8.74 0.48 -10.64
N SER A 551 9.32 -0.65 -11.02
CA SER A 551 9.22 -1.21 -12.37
C SER A 551 9.18 -2.74 -12.32
N SER A 552 8.44 -3.33 -13.26
CA SER A 552 8.35 -4.80 -13.47
C SER A 552 8.05 -5.57 -12.20
N CYS A 553 6.94 -5.22 -11.53
CA CYS A 553 6.48 -5.91 -10.35
C CYS A 553 4.95 -6.12 -10.40
N TYR A 554 4.50 -7.13 -9.66
CA TYR A 554 3.10 -7.43 -9.43
C TYR A 554 2.43 -6.35 -8.58
N ALA A 555 1.12 -6.22 -8.70
CA ALA A 555 0.34 -5.25 -7.92
C ALA A 555 0.50 -5.45 -6.40
N TYR A 556 0.56 -6.71 -5.94
CA TYR A 556 0.74 -7.01 -4.51
C TYR A 556 2.15 -6.62 -4.00
N GLN A 557 3.18 -6.72 -4.85
CA GLN A 557 4.55 -6.30 -4.51
C GLN A 557 4.60 -4.78 -4.39
N PHE A 558 4.06 -4.06 -5.38
CA PHE A 558 3.96 -2.60 -5.35
C PHE A 558 3.21 -2.14 -4.10
N GLN A 559 2.02 -2.71 -3.85
CA GLN A 559 1.19 -2.38 -2.70
C GLN A 559 1.91 -2.65 -1.37
N ALA A 560 2.67 -3.74 -1.25
CA ALA A 560 3.42 -4.05 -0.03
C ALA A 560 4.49 -3.00 0.28
N MET A 561 5.24 -2.55 -0.73
CA MET A 561 6.27 -1.52 -0.58
C MET A 561 5.67 -0.12 -0.40
N GLN A 562 4.63 0.21 -1.16
CA GLN A 562 3.93 1.49 -1.09
C GLN A 562 3.27 1.71 0.28
N ASN A 563 2.54 0.71 0.77
CA ASN A 563 1.94 0.76 2.11
C ASN A 563 3.00 0.83 3.20
N TYR A 564 4.14 0.13 3.03
CA TYR A 564 5.26 0.25 3.96
C TYR A 564 5.74 1.70 4.04
N ALA A 565 5.98 2.35 2.90
CA ALA A 565 6.44 3.73 2.88
C ALA A 565 5.45 4.70 3.53
N ILE A 566 4.19 4.65 3.11
CA ILE A 566 3.13 5.52 3.65
C ILE A 566 2.99 5.34 5.17
N TYR A 567 2.95 4.09 5.64
CA TYR A 567 2.78 3.77 7.05
C TYR A 567 3.95 4.23 7.92
N HIS A 568 5.17 4.12 7.40
CA HIS A 568 6.39 4.50 8.11
C HIS A 568 6.82 5.95 7.83
N ASN A 569 5.98 6.74 7.16
CA ASN A 569 6.28 8.13 6.75
C ASN A 569 7.61 8.24 5.98
N LEU A 570 7.90 7.23 5.16
CA LEU A 570 9.01 7.22 4.22
C LEU A 570 8.54 7.77 2.88
N THR A 571 9.48 8.06 1.99
CA THR A 571 9.17 8.55 0.64
C THR A 571 8.36 7.49 -0.10
N PRO A 572 7.12 7.78 -0.54
CA PRO A 572 6.32 6.85 -1.33
C PRO A 572 6.75 6.83 -2.80
N PHE A 573 6.37 5.79 -3.53
CA PHE A 573 6.52 5.77 -4.98
C PHE A 573 5.53 6.71 -5.65
N ILE A 574 6.01 7.43 -6.65
CA ILE A 574 5.20 8.34 -7.49
C ILE A 574 4.97 7.79 -8.90
N SER A 575 5.66 6.72 -9.27
CA SER A 575 5.56 6.14 -10.62
C SER A 575 5.67 4.62 -10.60
N MET A 576 4.97 3.99 -11.54
CA MET A 576 5.06 2.56 -11.84
C MET A 576 5.32 2.31 -13.32
N GLN A 577 6.43 1.63 -13.64
CA GLN A 577 6.84 1.32 -15.00
C GLN A 577 6.67 -0.17 -15.32
N ASN A 578 5.49 -0.56 -15.81
CA ASN A 578 5.17 -1.91 -16.30
C ASN A 578 4.93 -1.96 -17.81
N GLN A 579 4.90 -3.17 -18.38
CA GLN A 579 4.64 -3.36 -19.80
C GLN A 579 3.16 -3.07 -20.05
N TYR A 580 2.85 -2.23 -21.04
CA TYR A 580 1.46 -2.04 -21.45
C TYR A 580 1.39 -1.55 -22.89
N ASN A 581 0.58 -2.23 -23.70
CA ASN A 581 0.37 -1.92 -25.10
C ASN A 581 -0.89 -2.62 -25.61
N LEU A 582 -1.23 -2.39 -26.88
CA LEU A 582 -2.47 -2.90 -27.47
C LEU A 582 -2.61 -4.44 -27.42
N ILE A 583 -1.49 -5.17 -27.40
CA ILE A 583 -1.48 -6.64 -27.37
C ILE A 583 -1.05 -7.23 -26.02
N TYR A 584 -0.83 -6.38 -25.01
CA TYR A 584 -0.60 -6.79 -23.62
C TYR A 584 -1.27 -5.79 -22.67
N ARG A 585 -2.41 -6.21 -22.10
CA ARG A 585 -3.33 -5.36 -21.35
C ARG A 585 -3.65 -5.88 -19.94
N GLU A 586 -2.89 -6.84 -19.43
CA GLU A 586 -3.15 -7.42 -18.10
C GLU A 586 -3.06 -6.39 -16.97
N GLU A 587 -2.27 -5.32 -17.16
CA GLU A 587 -2.19 -4.19 -16.22
C GLU A 587 -3.55 -3.50 -15.98
N GLU A 588 -4.50 -3.55 -16.92
CA GLU A 588 -5.87 -3.00 -16.73
C GLU A 588 -6.62 -3.70 -15.61
N ARG A 589 -6.34 -4.98 -15.38
CA ARG A 589 -6.99 -5.81 -14.35
C ARG A 589 -6.16 -5.87 -13.07
N GLU A 590 -4.84 -5.77 -13.21
CA GLU A 590 -3.92 -6.03 -12.11
C GLU A 590 -3.40 -4.73 -11.46
N MET A 591 -2.56 -3.98 -12.18
CA MET A 591 -1.81 -2.86 -11.61
C MET A 591 -2.59 -1.54 -11.63
N ILE A 592 -3.28 -1.21 -12.72
CA ILE A 592 -3.99 0.07 -12.90
C ILE A 592 -4.97 0.37 -11.75
N PRO A 593 -5.81 -0.58 -11.29
CA PRO A 593 -6.69 -0.32 -10.14
C PRO A 593 -5.90 0.04 -8.87
N THR A 594 -4.77 -0.61 -8.64
CA THR A 594 -3.87 -0.34 -7.50
C THR A 594 -3.26 1.05 -7.62
N LEU A 595 -2.78 1.44 -8.80
CA LEU A 595 -2.20 2.76 -9.04
C LEU A 595 -3.24 3.89 -8.85
N LYS A 596 -4.47 3.70 -9.34
CA LYS A 596 -5.58 4.65 -9.11
C LYS A 596 -5.90 4.80 -7.63
N MET A 597 -5.84 3.71 -6.85
CA MET A 597 -6.06 3.77 -5.40
C MET A 597 -5.02 4.64 -4.67
N PHE A 598 -3.78 4.66 -5.15
CA PHE A 598 -2.68 5.41 -4.53
C PHE A 598 -2.39 6.78 -5.17
N GLY A 599 -3.07 7.14 -6.25
CA GLY A 599 -2.74 8.34 -7.03
C GLY A 599 -1.34 8.26 -7.65
N VAL A 600 -0.97 7.09 -8.18
CA VAL A 600 0.35 6.84 -8.79
C VAL A 600 0.22 6.79 -10.30
N GLY A 601 1.12 7.48 -11.01
CA GLY A 601 1.15 7.47 -12.47
C GLY A 601 1.71 6.18 -13.06
N MET A 602 1.06 5.67 -14.11
CA MET A 602 1.58 4.55 -14.89
C MET A 602 2.42 5.05 -16.07
N ILE A 603 3.61 4.47 -16.21
CA ILE A 603 4.57 4.78 -17.27
C ILE A 603 4.81 3.50 -18.09
N PRO A 604 4.02 3.24 -19.15
CA PRO A 604 4.18 2.05 -19.98
C PRO A 604 5.56 1.95 -20.60
N TRP A 605 6.23 0.82 -20.41
CA TRP A 605 7.37 0.46 -21.27
C TRP A 605 6.91 -0.46 -22.41
N SER A 606 7.58 -0.35 -23.56
CA SER A 606 7.24 -1.09 -24.79
C SER A 606 5.80 -0.86 -25.30
N PRO A 607 5.36 0.40 -25.49
CA PRO A 607 4.02 0.72 -26.00
C PRO A 607 3.79 0.21 -27.45
N LEU A 608 4.87 -0.10 -28.18
CA LEU A 608 4.84 -0.66 -29.54
C LEU A 608 5.15 -2.17 -29.58
N SER A 609 5.15 -2.83 -28.42
CA SER A 609 5.51 -4.25 -28.26
C SER A 609 6.81 -4.62 -28.97
N GLN A 610 7.88 -3.89 -28.66
CA GLN A 610 9.22 -4.05 -29.26
C GLN A 610 9.25 -3.97 -30.80
N GLY A 611 8.25 -3.30 -31.40
CA GLY A 611 8.13 -3.09 -32.84
C GLY A 611 7.05 -3.93 -33.53
N VAL A 612 6.37 -4.84 -32.83
CA VAL A 612 5.32 -5.71 -33.41
C VAL A 612 4.18 -4.88 -33.99
N LEU A 613 3.82 -3.77 -33.32
CA LEU A 613 2.72 -2.89 -33.70
C LEU A 613 3.12 -1.83 -34.75
N CYS A 614 4.36 -1.81 -35.21
CA CYS A 614 4.85 -0.76 -36.12
C CYS A 614 4.58 -1.05 -37.60
N ARG A 615 4.22 -2.29 -37.96
CA ARG A 615 4.23 -2.75 -39.36
C ARG A 615 3.14 -3.80 -39.61
N PRO A 616 2.72 -3.97 -40.88
CA PRO A 616 1.82 -5.06 -41.27
C PRO A 616 2.32 -6.43 -40.83
N TYR A 617 1.39 -7.38 -40.72
CA TYR A 617 1.70 -8.75 -40.31
C TYR A 617 2.79 -9.38 -41.19
N SER A 618 2.78 -9.11 -42.49
CA SER A 618 3.71 -9.66 -43.51
C SER A 618 5.16 -9.17 -43.42
N GLU A 619 5.46 -8.12 -42.65
CA GLU A 619 6.79 -7.50 -42.59
C GLU A 619 7.60 -7.89 -41.34
N THR A 620 8.94 -7.85 -41.41
CA THR A 620 9.86 -8.20 -40.29
C THR A 620 10.90 -7.09 -40.02
N THR A 621 11.67 -7.20 -38.93
CA THR A 621 12.69 -6.21 -38.49
C THR A 621 14.09 -6.84 -38.32
N LEU A 622 15.14 -6.02 -38.37
CA LEU A 622 16.52 -6.46 -38.10
C LEU A 622 16.72 -6.93 -36.64
N ARG A 623 16.00 -6.30 -35.69
CA ARG A 623 15.98 -6.68 -34.26
C ARG A 623 15.35 -8.07 -34.04
N ALA A 624 14.32 -8.40 -34.82
CA ALA A 624 13.69 -9.72 -34.84
C ALA A 624 14.58 -10.81 -35.48
N GLN A 625 15.60 -10.43 -36.24
CA GLN A 625 16.53 -11.38 -36.89
C GLN A 625 17.79 -11.67 -36.07
N THR A 626 18.09 -10.85 -35.05
CA THR A 626 19.39 -10.86 -34.34
C THR A 626 19.32 -11.23 -32.86
N SER A 627 18.12 -11.37 -32.28
CA SER A 627 17.92 -11.68 -30.86
C SER A 627 17.27 -13.06 -30.67
N GLY A 628 17.51 -13.72 -29.52
CA GLY A 628 16.78 -14.93 -29.11
C GLY A 628 15.26 -14.73 -28.92
N ILE A 629 14.78 -13.51 -29.18
CA ILE A 629 13.39 -13.05 -29.11
C ILE A 629 12.64 -13.37 -30.43
N ALA A 630 13.31 -13.77 -31.52
CA ALA A 630 12.69 -14.05 -32.82
C ALA A 630 11.49 -15.03 -32.74
N VAL A 631 11.59 -16.05 -31.89
CA VAL A 631 10.54 -17.06 -31.67
C VAL A 631 9.34 -16.44 -30.95
N PHE A 632 9.59 -15.70 -29.86
CA PHE A 632 8.56 -14.95 -29.13
C PHE A 632 7.86 -13.91 -30.00
N TRP A 633 8.61 -13.24 -30.88
CA TRP A 633 8.09 -12.24 -31.81
C TRP A 633 7.13 -12.84 -32.84
N LYS A 634 7.48 -14.02 -33.38
CA LYS A 634 6.64 -14.76 -34.33
C LYS A 634 5.36 -15.25 -33.65
N GLN A 635 5.48 -15.77 -32.43
CA GLN A 635 4.34 -16.24 -31.64
C GLN A 635 3.40 -15.08 -31.26
N ALA A 636 3.94 -13.97 -30.76
CA ALA A 636 3.17 -12.78 -30.41
C ALA A 636 2.42 -12.18 -31.62
N LYS A 637 3.04 -12.20 -32.81
CA LYS A 637 2.37 -11.80 -34.06
C LYS A 637 1.24 -12.74 -34.46
N GLU A 638 1.41 -14.05 -34.27
CA GLU A 638 0.40 -15.05 -34.61
C GLU A 638 -0.81 -14.95 -33.67
N ASP A 639 -0.54 -14.91 -32.36
CA ASP A 639 -1.57 -14.87 -31.32
C ASP A 639 -2.41 -13.58 -31.38
N ASN A 640 -1.85 -12.50 -31.92
CA ASN A 640 -2.49 -11.17 -32.00
C ASN A 640 -2.77 -10.71 -33.44
N LYS A 641 -2.84 -11.64 -34.40
CA LYS A 641 -3.03 -11.33 -35.82
C LYS A 641 -4.23 -10.41 -36.10
N GLU A 642 -5.35 -10.66 -35.44
CA GLU A 642 -6.59 -9.89 -35.65
C GLU A 642 -6.43 -8.44 -35.19
N ILE A 643 -5.82 -8.21 -34.02
CA ILE A 643 -5.54 -6.86 -33.51
C ILE A 643 -4.61 -6.12 -34.47
N ILE A 644 -3.54 -6.77 -34.94
CA ILE A 644 -2.58 -6.20 -35.90
C ILE A 644 -3.27 -5.85 -37.22
N PHE A 645 -4.17 -6.70 -37.70
CA PHE A 645 -4.94 -6.45 -38.92
C PHE A 645 -5.87 -5.23 -38.75
N ARG A 646 -6.61 -5.13 -37.65
CA ARG A 646 -7.49 -3.97 -37.38
C ARG A 646 -6.70 -2.67 -37.23
N LEU A 647 -5.56 -2.72 -36.55
CA LEU A 647 -4.61 -1.61 -36.45
C LEU A 647 -4.16 -1.12 -37.84
N GLU A 648 -3.81 -2.05 -38.73
CA GLU A 648 -3.44 -1.75 -40.12
C GLU A 648 -4.60 -1.13 -40.90
N GLN A 649 -5.83 -1.61 -40.74
CA GLN A 649 -7.00 -1.04 -41.43
C GLN A 649 -7.31 0.39 -40.98
N ILE A 650 -7.24 0.67 -39.67
CA ILE A 650 -7.46 2.02 -39.13
C ILE A 650 -6.37 2.97 -39.65
N ALA A 651 -5.10 2.53 -39.61
CA ALA A 651 -3.97 3.29 -40.14
C ALA A 651 -4.16 3.65 -41.62
N LYS A 652 -4.53 2.67 -42.46
CA LYS A 652 -4.83 2.89 -43.89
C LYS A 652 -6.00 3.84 -44.11
N THR A 653 -7.09 3.67 -43.36
CA THR A 653 -8.30 4.49 -43.49
C THR A 653 -8.04 5.95 -43.16
N ARG A 654 -7.23 6.21 -42.13
CA ARG A 654 -6.85 7.55 -41.69
C ARG A 654 -5.67 8.16 -42.46
N GLY A 655 -4.97 7.38 -43.27
CA GLY A 655 -3.75 7.84 -43.96
C GLY A 655 -2.59 8.14 -43.01
N ILE A 656 -2.53 7.49 -41.85
CA ILE A 656 -1.48 7.65 -40.83
C ILE A 656 -0.77 6.31 -40.59
N SER A 657 0.35 6.32 -39.86
CA SER A 657 1.10 5.10 -39.60
C SER A 657 0.47 4.23 -38.50
N MET A 658 0.75 2.92 -38.51
CA MET A 658 0.33 2.01 -37.43
C MET A 658 0.93 2.42 -36.08
N VAL A 659 2.14 2.99 -36.08
CA VAL A 659 2.79 3.55 -34.89
C VAL A 659 1.92 4.66 -34.29
N GLN A 660 1.43 5.57 -35.11
CA GLN A 660 0.58 6.68 -34.66
C GLN A 660 -0.72 6.16 -34.04
N VAL A 661 -1.38 5.19 -34.67
CA VAL A 661 -2.61 4.60 -34.12
C VAL A 661 -2.35 3.88 -32.80
N ALA A 662 -1.29 3.07 -32.71
CA ALA A 662 -0.97 2.32 -31.50
C ALA A 662 -0.63 3.24 -30.31
N ILE A 663 0.12 4.31 -30.55
CA ILE A 663 0.48 5.28 -29.51
C ILE A 663 -0.71 6.15 -29.12
N ALA A 664 -1.53 6.59 -30.08
CA ALA A 664 -2.77 7.30 -29.80
C ALA A 664 -3.72 6.47 -28.94
N TRP A 665 -3.78 5.15 -29.15
CA TRP A 665 -4.54 4.24 -28.29
C TRP A 665 -3.95 4.15 -26.87
N VAL A 666 -2.62 4.12 -26.70
CA VAL A 666 -2.02 4.13 -25.35
C VAL A 666 -2.29 5.47 -24.64
N LEU A 667 -2.22 6.58 -25.37
CA LEU A 667 -2.48 7.93 -24.85
C LEU A 667 -3.96 8.20 -24.55
N SER A 668 -4.89 7.40 -25.08
CA SER A 668 -6.33 7.55 -24.77
C SER A 668 -6.72 6.96 -23.40
N LYS A 669 -5.79 6.31 -22.72
CA LYS A 669 -6.04 5.62 -21.45
C LYS A 669 -5.83 6.55 -20.25
N ASP A 670 -6.86 6.63 -19.41
CA ASP A 670 -6.90 7.53 -18.26
C ASP A 670 -5.81 7.27 -17.21
N ALA A 671 -5.37 6.02 -17.08
CA ALA A 671 -4.33 5.63 -16.13
C ALA A 671 -2.90 5.93 -16.60
N ILE A 672 -2.71 6.27 -17.88
CA ILE A 672 -1.39 6.40 -18.49
C ILE A 672 -0.91 7.84 -18.41
N THR A 673 0.21 8.04 -17.71
CA THR A 673 0.81 9.37 -17.53
C THR A 673 1.75 9.71 -18.69
N ALA A 674 2.67 8.81 -19.03
CA ALA A 674 3.63 9.02 -20.10
C ALA A 674 4.14 7.68 -20.65
N PRO A 675 3.80 7.28 -21.88
CA PRO A 675 4.39 6.10 -22.48
C PRO A 675 5.85 6.35 -22.84
N ILE A 676 6.71 5.37 -22.58
CA ILE A 676 8.14 5.44 -22.91
C ILE A 676 8.33 5.01 -24.36
N ILE A 677 8.71 5.97 -25.20
CA ILE A 677 8.94 5.75 -26.62
C ILE A 677 10.42 5.44 -26.86
N GLY A 678 10.72 4.42 -27.66
CA GLY A 678 12.08 4.14 -28.12
C GLY A 678 12.12 4.04 -29.64
N ALA A 679 13.07 4.73 -30.27
CA ALA A 679 13.36 4.62 -31.70
C ALA A 679 14.84 4.37 -31.95
N THR A 680 15.13 3.76 -33.09
CA THR A 680 16.48 3.49 -33.58
C THR A 680 16.82 4.36 -34.81
N SER A 681 15.99 5.37 -35.11
CA SER A 681 16.24 6.37 -36.14
C SER A 681 15.38 7.62 -35.91
N ILE A 682 15.88 8.78 -36.32
CA ILE A 682 15.18 10.08 -36.17
C ILE A 682 13.80 10.06 -36.84
N LYS A 683 13.69 9.47 -38.03
CA LYS A 683 12.40 9.36 -38.76
C LYS A 683 11.36 8.56 -37.97
N ASN A 684 11.77 7.50 -37.27
CA ASN A 684 10.84 6.71 -36.45
C ASN A 684 10.44 7.47 -35.18
N LEU A 685 11.36 8.26 -34.62
CA LEU A 685 11.10 9.16 -33.49
C LEU A 685 10.08 10.24 -33.90
N GLU A 686 10.28 10.94 -35.01
CA GLU A 686 9.32 11.89 -35.61
C GLU A 686 7.94 11.28 -35.78
N ASN A 687 7.85 10.16 -36.50
CA ASN A 687 6.59 9.46 -36.72
C ASN A 687 5.89 9.04 -35.41
N THR A 688 6.64 8.82 -34.34
CA THR A 688 6.05 8.50 -33.04
C THR A 688 5.56 9.76 -32.30
N ILE A 689 6.29 10.88 -32.40
CA ILE A 689 5.85 12.16 -31.87
C ILE A 689 4.56 12.63 -32.55
N ASP A 690 4.44 12.43 -33.87
CA ASP A 690 3.25 12.80 -34.65
C ASP A 690 1.98 12.05 -34.20
N ALA A 691 2.11 11.01 -33.36
CA ALA A 691 0.97 10.30 -32.77
C ALA A 691 0.21 11.15 -31.74
N ILE A 692 0.85 12.16 -31.16
CA ILE A 692 0.30 12.98 -30.07
C ILE A 692 -0.97 13.73 -30.50
N ASP A 693 -1.00 14.18 -31.75
CA ASP A 693 -2.13 14.92 -32.31
C ASP A 693 -3.25 14.01 -32.86
N VAL A 694 -3.08 12.68 -32.76
CA VAL A 694 -4.06 11.71 -33.22
C VAL A 694 -5.05 11.38 -32.11
N LYS A 695 -6.33 11.70 -32.33
CA LYS A 695 -7.46 11.26 -31.48
C LYS A 695 -8.24 10.15 -32.17
N LEU A 696 -8.28 8.98 -31.54
CA LEU A 696 -9.11 7.85 -31.99
C LEU A 696 -10.57 8.07 -31.56
N THR A 697 -11.51 7.58 -32.36
CA THR A 697 -12.93 7.55 -32.00
C THR A 697 -13.21 6.36 -31.09
N ASP A 698 -14.29 6.43 -30.31
CA ASP A 698 -14.73 5.31 -29.45
C ASP A 698 -14.94 4.02 -30.25
N GLU A 699 -15.39 4.14 -31.50
CA GLU A 699 -15.57 3.00 -32.39
C GLU A 699 -14.23 2.35 -32.79
N GLU A 700 -13.21 3.15 -33.12
CA GLU A 700 -11.88 2.63 -33.43
C GLU A 700 -11.21 2.02 -32.21
N ILE A 701 -11.37 2.64 -31.04
CA ILE A 701 -10.90 2.08 -29.77
C ILE A 701 -11.57 0.72 -29.53
N ARG A 702 -12.89 0.63 -29.68
CA ARG A 702 -13.65 -0.61 -29.54
C ARG A 702 -13.19 -1.68 -30.54
N GLN A 703 -12.97 -1.31 -31.80
CA GLN A 703 -12.46 -2.23 -32.82
C GLN A 703 -11.09 -2.80 -32.47
N LEU A 704 -10.18 -1.97 -31.94
CA LEU A 704 -8.84 -2.40 -31.53
C LEU A 704 -8.87 -3.32 -30.31
N GLU A 705 -9.84 -3.14 -29.41
CA GLU A 705 -9.89 -3.82 -28.12
C GLU A 705 -10.70 -5.12 -28.09
N GLU A 706 -11.77 -5.21 -28.88
CA GLU A 706 -12.67 -6.37 -28.93
C GLU A 706 -11.97 -7.72 -29.17
N PRO A 707 -10.92 -7.85 -30.01
CA PRO A 707 -10.27 -9.12 -30.24
C PRO A 707 -9.26 -9.51 -29.16
N TYR A 708 -9.05 -8.67 -28.13
CA TYR A 708 -8.09 -8.97 -27.08
C TYR A 708 -8.56 -10.14 -26.21
N VAL A 709 -7.67 -11.13 -26.05
CA VAL A 709 -7.86 -12.28 -25.16
C VAL A 709 -6.92 -12.15 -23.97
N ALA A 710 -7.45 -12.35 -22.77
CA ALA A 710 -6.67 -12.31 -21.55
C ALA A 710 -5.55 -13.36 -21.59
N GLN A 711 -4.38 -12.97 -21.12
CA GLN A 711 -3.17 -13.79 -21.11
C GLN A 711 -2.55 -13.83 -19.71
N ALA A 712 -1.56 -14.68 -19.50
CA ALA A 712 -0.80 -14.66 -18.26
C ALA A 712 -0.01 -13.35 -18.14
N ILE A 713 0.14 -12.86 -16.91
CA ILE A 713 1.00 -11.71 -16.61
C ILE A 713 2.44 -12.07 -16.98
N GLN A 714 3.10 -11.18 -17.73
CA GLN A 714 4.46 -11.35 -18.25
C GLN A 714 5.38 -10.26 -17.69
N ASP A 715 6.68 -10.54 -17.64
CA ASP A 715 7.74 -9.59 -17.29
C ASP A 715 7.65 -8.93 -15.90
N HIS A 716 6.84 -9.50 -15.00
CA HIS A 716 6.89 -9.25 -13.57
C HIS A 716 7.89 -10.22 -12.95
N ALA A 717 8.81 -9.71 -12.11
CA ALA A 717 9.86 -10.52 -11.49
C ALA A 717 9.55 -10.83 -10.02
#